data_AF-A0AAP0IFJ9-F1
#
_entry.id   AF-A0AAP0IFJ9-F1
#
_cell.length_a   1.000
_cell.length_b   1.000
_cell.length_c   1.000
_cell.angle_alpha   90.00
_cell.angle_beta   90.00
_cell.angle_gamma   90.00
#
_symmetry.space_group_name_H-M   'P 1'
#
loop_
_entity.id
_entity.type
_entity.pdbx_description
1 polymer ?
#
loop_
_entity_poly.entity_id
_entity_poly.type
_entity_poly.pdbx_seq_one_letter_code
_entity_poly.pdbx_strand_id
1 'polypeptide(L)'
;MGGESEMEIEVRSLSGESTTVSISPNTSTTQDLINLLLNLQSSLLPTQNLHLFFKGAKMVGERLISSYHIQPTDFIVLVPFTKKKSNPNNHIQVQQQSDVPLRTSSLADSTWSDLMQDLSSLSDPSTSQCQSHSDLTSERFVVGSKRRKLLRNRFPDDVLNTVLCLNDVFDGKFIEASLKQFDCLSDSVTGECLLLKVLRSGRGRSCVCPRWLKAMLKSFSFLNVFSGFLQMQHVELTLDRLKTAMKQQGLDVGVPDVEHLSILCPQVVRLSGQEIEAVRASDAIVITDPSTESRDQYEAASRKRASVSAIINIIRKRERTFESSLLDAFRSSVNNSFYCSKVSICKNTLSKEIKARMANYVEIPSELSDFTKSILKKIGISRLYRHQAESIHASLSGKNVIVATMVSSGKSLCYNIPVVEVLSQNSLSCALYLFPTKVVCMALAQDQLRNLSLMTEGLKLSLNAGVYDGDTSQEARHWLRDNARLELASLTTLELIQNDGSPSGPKFFVLWNPPFLNTHLSPESPLCSPIMEVSSLLAEMVLHGLHCIAFCKTRKLSELVLCYTREILQEVAPHLVDSVFAYRAGYIAQDRRKIENEFFGGKLRGIAATNALELGIDVGDVDATLHLGFPGSFASLWQQVGRSGRRERPSLAVYVAFEGPLDQYYMKYPEKLFKSQVECCHIDAQNKQVLEQHLVCAALEYPLNLLYDEKYFGPGLNGAISTLMNKGHLFSESSDSSSRIWSYIGHEKNPSHAVSLRAIESEKYKVFDHKRNEVLEEIEESRAFFQIYEGAVYMHQGKTYIVKSLDLAAKIALCQEADLKYYTRTRDYTDVYVVNGNVAYPTKVSGMQQSRANAQANNCQVTTTWFGFYRIWRGSREIFDAVELSLPKYTYESHAVWIRVPQPIKADVENQKLSFRAGLHAASHAVLQAVPLSVL
;
A
#
# COMPACT_ATOMS: atom_id res chain seq x y z
N MET A 1 40.90 -53.73 33.50
CA MET A 1 40.76 -53.42 32.06
C MET A 1 39.29 -53.57 31.70
N GLY A 2 38.53 -52.61 31.18
CA GLY A 2 38.91 -51.32 30.59
C GLY A 2 38.47 -50.11 31.41
N GLY A 3 39.24 -49.03 31.30
CA GLY A 3 38.86 -47.73 31.83
C GLY A 3 37.72 -47.15 31.00
N GLU A 4 36.74 -46.54 31.68
CA GLU A 4 35.69 -45.76 31.04
C GLU A 4 36.36 -44.62 30.26
N SER A 5 36.23 -44.62 28.93
CA SER A 5 36.73 -43.55 28.10
C SER A 5 35.83 -42.32 28.30
N GLU A 6 36.32 -41.33 29.01
CA GLU A 6 35.67 -40.03 29.07
C GLU A 6 35.66 -39.38 27.67
N MET A 7 34.55 -38.75 27.32
CA MET A 7 34.34 -38.03 26.07
C MET A 7 34.22 -36.54 26.39
N GLU A 8 35.04 -35.72 25.72
CA GLU A 8 34.89 -34.27 25.77
C GLU A 8 33.78 -33.83 24.83
N ILE A 9 32.81 -33.06 25.35
CA ILE A 9 31.68 -32.52 24.60
C ILE A 9 31.74 -31.00 24.67
N GLU A 10 31.69 -30.35 23.50
CA GLU A 10 31.59 -28.90 23.42
C GLU A 10 30.13 -28.45 23.62
N VAL A 11 29.90 -27.58 24.60
CA VAL A 11 28.59 -26.97 24.87
C VAL A 11 28.66 -25.47 24.59
N ARG A 12 27.80 -24.98 23.70
CA ARG A 12 27.72 -23.57 23.30
C ARG A 12 26.48 -22.89 23.83
N SER A 13 26.63 -21.67 24.32
CA SER A 13 25.51 -20.80 24.67
C SER A 13 24.90 -20.14 23.43
N LEU A 14 23.70 -19.54 23.60
CA LEU A 14 23.10 -18.70 22.56
C LEU A 14 23.88 -17.40 22.29
N SER A 15 24.75 -16.96 23.20
CA SER A 15 25.63 -15.80 23.00
C SER A 15 26.91 -16.14 22.22
N GLY A 16 27.14 -17.42 21.89
CA GLY A 16 28.28 -17.88 21.10
C GLY A 16 29.51 -18.27 21.92
N GLU A 17 29.42 -18.29 23.25
CA GLU A 17 30.48 -18.79 24.14
C GLU A 17 30.45 -20.32 24.21
N SER A 18 31.64 -20.95 24.18
CA SER A 18 31.81 -22.41 24.17
C SER A 18 32.55 -22.91 25.41
N THR A 19 32.03 -23.94 26.06
CA THR A 19 32.68 -24.64 27.19
C THR A 19 32.75 -26.13 26.88
N THR A 20 33.94 -26.72 26.99
CA THR A 20 34.13 -28.17 26.86
C THR A 20 34.00 -28.86 28.22
N VAL A 21 33.28 -29.97 28.23
CA VAL A 21 33.00 -30.76 29.44
C VAL A 21 33.37 -32.22 29.18
N SER A 22 34.14 -32.82 30.09
CA SER A 22 34.45 -34.26 30.06
C SER A 22 33.37 -35.06 30.79
N ILE A 23 32.83 -36.08 30.14
CA ILE A 23 31.74 -36.91 30.68
C ILE A 23 31.90 -38.36 30.19
N SER A 24 31.53 -39.34 31.01
CA SER A 24 31.35 -40.74 30.57
C SER A 24 29.99 -40.93 29.86
N PRO A 25 29.92 -41.02 28.52
CA PRO A 25 28.66 -40.97 27.76
C PRO A 25 27.75 -42.20 27.94
N ASN A 26 28.30 -43.31 28.46
CA ASN A 26 27.57 -44.56 28.69
C ASN A 26 26.86 -44.62 30.05
N THR A 27 27.22 -43.73 30.98
CA THR A 27 26.69 -43.71 32.36
C THR A 27 25.98 -42.40 32.70
N SER A 28 26.29 -41.31 32.00
CA SER A 28 25.75 -39.98 32.30
C SER A 28 24.50 -39.67 31.46
N THR A 29 23.46 -39.15 32.13
CA THR A 29 22.24 -38.67 31.48
C THR A 29 22.35 -37.21 31.06
N THR A 30 21.41 -36.77 30.21
CA THR A 30 21.29 -35.35 29.81
C THR A 30 21.08 -34.44 31.04
N GLN A 31 20.38 -34.91 32.06
CA GLN A 31 20.18 -34.16 33.30
C GLN A 31 21.47 -34.04 34.13
N ASP A 32 22.32 -35.06 34.13
CA ASP A 32 23.63 -35.02 34.80
C ASP A 32 24.55 -33.98 34.16
N LEU A 33 24.53 -33.88 32.82
CA LEU A 33 25.24 -32.83 32.10
C LEU A 33 24.71 -31.43 32.42
N ILE A 34 23.39 -31.25 32.55
CA ILE A 34 22.80 -29.97 32.99
C ILE A 34 23.26 -29.61 34.40
N ASN A 35 23.27 -30.57 35.33
CA ASN A 35 23.70 -30.34 36.71
C ASN A 35 25.19 -29.99 36.78
N LEU A 36 26.03 -30.63 35.96
CA LEU A 36 27.46 -30.35 35.91
C LEU A 36 27.74 -28.96 35.33
N LEU A 37 27.01 -28.53 34.30
CA LEU A 37 27.08 -27.16 33.76
C LEU A 37 26.61 -26.10 34.77
N LEU A 38 25.59 -26.40 35.59
CA LEU A 38 25.15 -25.52 36.67
C LEU A 38 26.22 -25.37 37.78
N ASN A 39 26.96 -26.45 38.06
CA ASN A 39 27.99 -26.46 39.10
C ASN A 39 29.31 -25.76 38.69
N LEU A 40 29.61 -25.65 37.40
CA LEU A 40 30.86 -25.05 36.92
C LEU A 40 30.96 -23.52 37.15
N GLN A 41 29.92 -22.86 37.70
CA GLN A 41 29.90 -21.43 38.08
C GLN A 41 30.57 -20.48 37.07
N SER A 42 30.49 -20.77 35.77
CA SER A 42 30.89 -19.84 34.72
C SER A 42 29.85 -18.73 34.60
N SER A 43 30.28 -17.52 34.22
CA SER A 43 29.51 -16.26 34.02
C SER A 43 28.33 -16.32 33.02
N LEU A 44 27.90 -17.52 32.63
CA LEU A 44 26.98 -17.86 31.55
C LEU A 44 25.50 -17.95 31.96
N LEU A 45 25.14 -17.83 33.26
CA LEU A 45 23.84 -18.30 33.76
C LEU A 45 23.20 -17.39 34.83
N PRO A 46 22.07 -16.71 34.52
CA PRO A 46 21.23 -16.05 35.53
C PRO A 46 20.07 -16.92 36.05
N THR A 47 19.78 -18.08 35.45
CA THR A 47 18.54 -18.85 35.71
C THR A 47 18.80 -20.34 35.98
N GLN A 48 18.01 -20.95 36.87
CA GLN A 48 18.17 -22.35 37.32
C GLN A 48 17.60 -23.41 36.36
N ASN A 49 16.92 -23.01 35.27
CA ASN A 49 16.19 -23.91 34.38
C ASN A 49 16.78 -23.88 32.97
N LEU A 50 17.30 -25.03 32.52
CA LEU A 50 18.07 -25.16 31.27
C LEU A 50 17.54 -26.28 30.37
N HIS A 51 17.63 -26.05 29.06
CA HIS A 51 17.41 -27.05 28.04
C HIS A 51 18.63 -27.19 27.15
N LEU A 52 19.01 -28.43 26.87
CA LEU A 52 20.08 -28.77 25.93
C LEU A 52 19.46 -29.16 24.59
N PHE A 53 20.06 -28.70 23.51
CA PHE A 53 19.67 -29.00 22.15
C PHE A 53 20.85 -29.59 21.38
N PHE A 54 20.61 -30.69 20.68
CA PHE A 54 21.58 -31.32 19.79
C PHE A 54 20.99 -31.38 18.38
N LYS A 55 21.70 -30.84 17.38
CA LYS A 55 21.23 -30.75 15.97
C LYS A 55 19.80 -30.19 15.83
N GLY A 56 19.47 -29.17 16.64
CA GLY A 56 18.17 -28.49 16.61
C GLY A 56 17.04 -29.21 17.37
N ALA A 57 17.27 -30.41 17.89
CA ALA A 57 16.29 -31.16 18.69
C ALA A 57 16.58 -31.03 20.19
N LYS A 58 15.53 -30.84 20.99
CA LYS A 58 15.62 -30.77 22.45
C LYS A 58 15.99 -32.15 23.02
N MET A 59 17.04 -32.20 23.82
CA MET A 59 17.43 -33.41 24.54
C MET A 59 16.51 -33.65 25.74
N VAL A 60 16.10 -34.90 25.92
CA VAL A 60 15.24 -35.36 27.02
C VAL A 60 16.10 -35.67 28.24
N GLY A 61 15.75 -35.12 29.41
CA GLY A 61 16.57 -35.14 30.62
C GLY A 61 17.03 -36.53 31.07
N GLU A 62 16.15 -37.53 31.06
CA GLU A 62 16.44 -38.88 31.57
C GLU A 62 17.18 -39.79 30.58
N ARG A 63 17.45 -39.33 29.34
CA ARG A 63 18.18 -40.15 28.34
C ARG A 63 19.69 -40.06 28.53
N LEU A 64 20.36 -41.21 28.37
CA LEU A 64 21.82 -41.33 28.30
C LEU A 64 22.40 -40.56 27.12
N ILE A 65 23.57 -39.96 27.30
CA ILE A 65 24.18 -39.10 26.30
C ILE A 65 24.69 -39.88 25.08
N SER A 66 25.11 -41.13 25.27
CA SER A 66 25.43 -42.09 24.20
C SER A 66 24.28 -42.29 23.19
N SER A 67 23.02 -42.08 23.59
CA SER A 67 21.86 -42.23 22.69
C SER A 67 21.74 -41.15 21.60
N TYR A 68 22.49 -40.05 21.71
CA TYR A 68 22.42 -38.94 20.76
C TYR A 68 23.50 -39.03 19.65
N HIS A 69 24.34 -40.07 19.62
CA HIS A 69 25.40 -40.28 18.61
C HIS A 69 26.23 -39.02 18.30
N ILE A 70 26.72 -38.35 19.35
CA ILE A 70 27.51 -37.13 19.27
C ILE A 70 28.88 -37.46 18.67
N GLN A 71 29.29 -36.75 17.62
CA GLN A 71 30.64 -36.86 17.04
C GLN A 71 31.59 -35.84 17.68
N PRO A 72 32.93 -36.03 17.66
CA PRO A 72 33.89 -35.10 18.27
C PRO A 72 33.85 -33.67 17.73
N THR A 73 33.29 -33.47 16.53
CA THR A 73 33.12 -32.14 15.91
C THR A 73 31.76 -31.51 16.17
N ASP A 74 30.85 -32.24 16.82
CA ASP A 74 29.50 -31.75 17.13
C ASP A 74 29.49 -31.00 18.47
N PHE A 75 28.61 -30.00 18.58
CA PHE A 75 28.39 -29.25 19.82
C PHE A 75 26.91 -29.31 20.25
N ILE A 76 26.69 -29.15 21.55
CA ILE A 76 25.35 -29.04 22.15
C ILE A 76 25.05 -27.57 22.43
N VAL A 77 23.84 -27.11 22.12
CA VAL A 77 23.41 -25.73 22.41
C VAL A 77 22.64 -25.69 23.73
N LEU A 78 23.05 -24.80 24.63
CA LEU A 78 22.41 -24.54 25.92
C LEU A 78 21.47 -23.35 25.82
N VAL A 79 20.21 -23.55 26.23
CA VAL A 79 19.13 -22.56 26.16
C VAL A 79 18.45 -22.41 27.53
N PRO A 80 18.52 -21.23 28.18
CA PRO A 80 17.80 -20.96 29.42
C PRO A 80 16.30 -20.74 29.17
N PHE A 81 15.46 -21.10 30.14
CA PHE A 81 14.00 -20.87 30.06
C PHE A 81 13.38 -20.59 31.43
N THR A 82 12.22 -19.92 31.45
CA THR A 82 11.43 -19.67 32.66
C THR A 82 10.19 -20.56 32.68
N LYS A 83 10.00 -21.35 33.76
CA LYS A 83 8.86 -22.26 33.89
C LYS A 83 7.64 -21.50 34.45
N LYS A 84 6.52 -21.49 33.73
CA LYS A 84 5.25 -20.87 34.19
C LYS A 84 4.58 -21.78 35.23
N LYS A 85 4.30 -21.28 36.44
CA LYS A 85 3.55 -22.04 37.47
C LYS A 85 2.10 -22.23 37.02
N SER A 86 1.65 -23.48 36.88
CA SER A 86 0.24 -23.84 36.67
C SER A 86 -0.44 -24.02 38.03
N ASN A 87 -1.50 -23.26 38.31
CA ASN A 87 -2.37 -23.49 39.46
C ASN A 87 -3.47 -24.50 39.08
N PRO A 88 -3.63 -25.62 39.80
CA PRO A 88 -4.78 -26.50 39.66
C PRO A 88 -5.81 -26.10 40.73
N ASN A 89 -6.90 -25.46 40.32
CA ASN A 89 -8.23 -25.46 40.97
C ASN A 89 -9.04 -24.24 40.49
N ASN A 90 -10.20 -24.49 39.88
CA ASN A 90 -11.48 -23.96 40.34
C ASN A 90 -12.62 -24.42 39.42
N HIS A 91 -13.32 -25.46 39.85
CA HIS A 91 -14.76 -25.53 39.71
C HIS A 91 -15.37 -24.43 40.60
N ILE A 92 -16.30 -23.63 40.09
CA ILE A 92 -17.50 -23.12 40.82
C ILE A 92 -18.50 -22.58 39.79
N GLN A 93 -19.76 -22.82 40.14
CA GLN A 93 -21.02 -22.56 39.45
C GLN A 93 -21.63 -21.19 39.83
N VAL A 94 -22.35 -20.59 38.87
CA VAL A 94 -23.53 -19.70 38.98
C VAL A 94 -23.34 -18.27 39.55
N GLN A 95 -23.67 -17.22 38.79
CA GLN A 95 -24.83 -16.31 39.01
C GLN A 95 -24.84 -15.09 38.07
N GLN A 96 -26.05 -14.75 37.60
CA GLN A 96 -26.44 -13.57 36.83
C GLN A 96 -26.35 -12.30 37.68
N GLN A 97 -25.89 -11.16 37.12
CA GLN A 97 -26.55 -9.85 37.19
C GLN A 97 -25.76 -8.69 36.52
N SER A 98 -26.44 -8.06 35.56
CA SER A 98 -26.62 -6.61 35.28
C SER A 98 -25.47 -5.58 35.35
N ASP A 99 -25.30 -4.92 34.19
CA ASP A 99 -25.20 -3.47 33.91
C ASP A 99 -24.13 -2.58 34.60
N VAL A 100 -23.28 -1.91 33.80
CA VAL A 100 -23.40 -0.48 33.37
C VAL A 100 -22.30 -0.18 32.31
N PRO A 101 -22.55 0.62 31.24
CA PRO A 101 -21.65 0.76 30.08
C PRO A 101 -21.03 2.17 29.94
N LEU A 102 -19.92 2.29 29.19
CA LEU A 102 -19.35 3.58 28.81
C LEU A 102 -18.92 3.66 27.32
N ARG A 103 -19.75 4.38 26.57
CA ARG A 103 -19.53 5.33 25.45
C ARG A 103 -18.21 5.28 24.67
N THR A 104 -18.33 5.24 23.33
CA THR A 104 -17.59 6.13 22.40
C THR A 104 -18.29 6.35 21.05
N SER A 105 -17.76 7.33 20.31
CA SER A 105 -18.27 8.04 19.15
C SER A 105 -17.63 7.60 17.82
N SER A 106 -18.38 7.84 16.73
CA SER A 106 -18.41 7.10 15.46
C SER A 106 -17.81 7.84 14.25
N LEU A 107 -16.80 8.70 14.44
CA LEU A 107 -16.35 9.58 13.35
C LEU A 107 -15.52 8.87 12.25
N ALA A 108 -14.87 7.74 12.57
CA ALA A 108 -14.13 6.93 11.60
C ALA A 108 -15.00 5.90 10.85
N ASP A 109 -16.16 5.55 11.42
CA ASP A 109 -17.07 4.55 10.85
C ASP A 109 -18.06 5.18 9.86
N SER A 110 -18.38 6.47 10.00
CA SER A 110 -19.19 7.18 8.99
C SER A 110 -18.43 7.35 7.69
N THR A 111 -17.11 7.59 7.74
CA THR A 111 -16.27 7.73 6.54
C THR A 111 -16.11 6.41 5.78
N TRP A 112 -16.08 5.28 6.49
CA TRP A 112 -16.07 3.95 5.88
C TRP A 112 -17.43 3.56 5.28
N SER A 113 -18.51 3.89 6.00
CA SER A 113 -19.89 3.63 5.55
C SER A 113 -20.26 4.48 4.35
N ASP A 114 -19.89 5.77 4.33
CA ASP A 114 -20.14 6.68 3.20
C ASP A 114 -19.35 6.24 1.95
N LEU A 115 -18.10 5.80 2.11
CA LEU A 115 -17.27 5.34 1.00
C LEU A 115 -17.75 4.00 0.42
N MET A 116 -18.32 3.12 1.25
CA MET A 116 -18.96 1.89 0.80
C MET A 116 -20.37 2.11 0.24
N GLN A 117 -21.09 3.13 0.73
CA GLN A 117 -22.41 3.52 0.22
C GLN A 117 -22.29 4.16 -1.17
N ASP A 118 -21.28 5.01 -1.40
CA ASP A 118 -20.92 5.54 -2.72
C ASP A 118 -20.56 4.42 -3.71
N LEU A 119 -19.80 3.41 -3.29
CA LEU A 119 -19.46 2.25 -4.13
C LEU A 119 -20.66 1.32 -4.43
N SER A 120 -21.69 1.32 -3.58
CA SER A 120 -22.92 0.53 -3.81
C SER A 120 -23.94 1.24 -4.70
N SER A 121 -23.83 2.56 -4.87
CA SER A 121 -24.69 3.35 -5.77
C SER A 121 -24.36 3.17 -7.26
N LEU A 122 -23.28 2.46 -7.60
CA LEU A 122 -22.82 2.22 -8.97
C LEU A 122 -23.26 0.86 -9.56
N SER A 123 -24.13 0.13 -8.88
CA SER A 123 -24.59 -1.18 -9.33
C SER A 123 -26.10 -1.32 -9.18
N ASP A 124 -26.83 -0.66 -10.08
CA ASP A 124 -28.22 -1.01 -10.41
C ASP A 124 -28.54 -0.56 -11.84
N PRO A 125 -28.64 -1.47 -12.83
CA PRO A 125 -29.54 -1.31 -13.93
C PRO A 125 -30.85 -2.02 -13.56
N SER A 126 -31.81 -1.24 -13.07
CA SER A 126 -33.17 -1.70 -12.91
C SER A 126 -33.77 -2.06 -14.27
N THR A 127 -34.30 -3.28 -14.31
CA THR A 127 -35.20 -3.87 -15.29
C THR A 127 -36.16 -2.88 -15.94
N SER A 128 -36.14 -2.81 -17.28
CA SER A 128 -37.31 -2.45 -18.08
C SER A 128 -37.61 -3.59 -19.07
N GLN A 129 -38.89 -3.95 -19.11
CA GLN A 129 -39.49 -5.06 -19.84
C GLN A 129 -39.30 -4.91 -21.36
N CYS A 130 -39.08 -6.01 -22.07
CA CYS A 130 -39.58 -6.15 -23.44
C CYS A 130 -39.79 -7.62 -23.82
N GLN A 131 -40.85 -7.81 -24.60
CA GLN A 131 -41.65 -9.02 -24.73
C GLN A 131 -41.06 -10.05 -25.69
N SER A 132 -41.52 -11.28 -25.48
CA SER A 132 -41.44 -12.44 -26.37
C SER A 132 -41.78 -12.14 -27.82
N HIS A 133 -40.96 -12.62 -28.76
CA HIS A 133 -41.45 -13.15 -30.04
C HIS A 133 -40.54 -14.27 -30.55
N SER A 134 -41.22 -15.35 -30.92
CA SER A 134 -40.78 -16.55 -31.63
C SER A 134 -40.25 -16.23 -33.03
N ASP A 135 -39.23 -16.94 -33.50
CA ASP A 135 -39.40 -18.04 -34.46
C ASP A 135 -38.05 -18.51 -35.03
N LEU A 136 -37.84 -19.81 -34.89
CA LEU A 136 -36.83 -20.64 -35.53
C LEU A 136 -37.45 -21.21 -36.81
N THR A 137 -36.80 -21.06 -37.97
CA THR A 137 -36.90 -22.05 -39.04
C THR A 137 -35.58 -22.23 -39.78
N SER A 138 -35.20 -23.51 -39.92
CA SER A 138 -34.40 -24.16 -40.99
C SER A 138 -32.92 -23.71 -41.18
N GLU A 139 -31.94 -24.56 -41.43
CA GLU A 139 -31.87 -26.02 -41.64
C GLU A 139 -30.39 -26.43 -41.57
N ARG A 140 -30.12 -27.63 -41.04
CA ARG A 140 -28.80 -28.27 -41.06
C ARG A 140 -28.58 -28.95 -42.42
N PHE A 141 -27.40 -28.76 -43.01
CA PHE A 141 -26.83 -29.74 -43.95
C PHE A 141 -25.45 -30.19 -43.46
N VAL A 142 -25.34 -31.52 -43.29
CA VAL A 142 -24.13 -32.28 -42.98
C VAL A 142 -23.50 -32.74 -44.29
N VAL A 143 -22.21 -32.48 -44.52
CA VAL A 143 -21.37 -33.32 -45.38
C VAL A 143 -19.97 -33.41 -44.77
N GLY A 144 -19.53 -34.64 -44.49
CA GLY A 144 -18.20 -34.96 -44.02
C GLY A 144 -17.20 -35.28 -45.14
N SER A 145 -15.94 -35.36 -44.71
CA SER A 145 -14.81 -36.09 -45.30
C SER A 145 -14.00 -35.41 -46.43
N LYS A 146 -12.73 -35.09 -46.11
CA LYS A 146 -11.49 -35.66 -46.69
C LYS A 146 -10.35 -34.63 -46.69
N ARG A 147 -9.30 -34.94 -45.93
CA ARG A 147 -7.98 -34.31 -46.01
C ARG A 147 -7.49 -34.30 -47.47
N ARG A 148 -7.18 -33.13 -48.02
CA ARG A 148 -6.11 -32.97 -49.00
C ARG A 148 -5.19 -31.83 -48.58
N LYS A 149 -3.91 -32.20 -48.40
CA LYS A 149 -2.75 -31.32 -48.26
C LYS A 149 -2.72 -30.32 -49.42
N LEU A 150 -3.02 -29.06 -49.15
CA LEU A 150 -2.64 -27.91 -49.97
C LEU A 150 -2.34 -26.78 -48.97
N LEU A 151 -1.08 -26.71 -48.55
CA LEU A 151 -0.52 -25.57 -47.82
C LEU A 151 -0.69 -24.35 -48.73
N ARG A 152 -1.55 -23.41 -48.36
CA ARG A 152 -1.98 -22.31 -49.24
C ARG A 152 -1.07 -21.10 -49.02
N ASN A 153 -0.14 -20.89 -49.95
CA ASN A 153 0.49 -19.59 -50.17
C ASN A 153 -0.61 -18.54 -50.41
N ARG A 154 -0.38 -17.26 -50.05
CA ARG A 154 -1.39 -16.20 -50.23
C ARG A 154 -1.87 -16.16 -51.69
N PHE A 155 -0.96 -16.26 -52.65
CA PHE A 155 -1.31 -16.51 -54.05
C PHE A 155 -1.03 -17.96 -54.49
N PRO A 156 -2.02 -18.69 -55.03
CA PRO A 156 -1.78 -19.95 -55.75
C PRO A 156 -0.89 -19.73 -56.98
N ASP A 157 -0.03 -20.70 -57.32
CA ASP A 157 0.85 -20.62 -58.49
C ASP A 157 0.08 -20.38 -59.79
N ASP A 158 -1.13 -20.95 -59.91
CA ASP A 158 -1.99 -20.79 -61.07
C ASP A 158 -2.48 -19.34 -61.25
N VAL A 159 -2.70 -18.61 -60.15
CA VAL A 159 -3.15 -17.19 -60.17
C VAL A 159 -1.99 -16.29 -60.59
N LEU A 160 -0.80 -16.48 -60.01
CA LEU A 160 0.38 -15.72 -60.41
C LEU A 160 0.79 -16.04 -61.85
N ASN A 161 0.75 -17.30 -62.27
CA ASN A 161 1.02 -17.69 -63.65
C ASN A 161 0.03 -17.01 -64.60
N THR A 162 -1.26 -16.97 -64.26
CA THR A 162 -2.27 -16.30 -65.10
C THR A 162 -2.00 -14.81 -65.21
N VAL A 163 -1.78 -14.12 -64.10
CA VAL A 163 -1.52 -12.66 -64.08
C VAL A 163 -0.23 -12.30 -64.82
N LEU A 164 0.83 -13.10 -64.66
CA LEU A 164 2.13 -12.85 -65.28
C LEU A 164 2.17 -13.22 -66.77
N CYS A 165 1.26 -14.06 -67.26
CA CYS A 165 1.17 -14.47 -68.67
C CYS A 165 0.16 -13.66 -69.51
N LEU A 166 -0.54 -12.68 -68.92
CA LEU A 166 -1.43 -11.78 -69.67
C LEU A 166 -0.60 -10.82 -70.52
N ASN A 167 -0.80 -10.85 -71.85
CA ASN A 167 0.12 -10.22 -72.78
C ASN A 167 0.09 -8.69 -72.82
N ASP A 168 -0.99 -8.00 -72.40
CA ASP A 168 -1.02 -6.52 -72.52
C ASP A 168 -1.81 -5.76 -71.44
N VAL A 169 -2.61 -6.43 -70.61
CA VAL A 169 -3.50 -5.74 -69.64
C VAL A 169 -3.38 -6.38 -68.25
N PHE A 170 -2.92 -5.57 -67.29
CA PHE A 170 -3.00 -5.93 -65.87
C PHE A 170 -4.44 -5.75 -65.38
N ASP A 171 -5.21 -6.84 -65.34
CA ASP A 171 -6.59 -6.80 -64.83
C ASP A 171 -6.60 -6.72 -63.29
N GLY A 172 -6.64 -5.51 -62.76
CA GLY A 172 -6.69 -5.26 -61.33
C GLY A 172 -7.97 -5.73 -60.65
N LYS A 173 -9.10 -5.95 -61.36
CA LYS A 173 -10.34 -6.48 -60.77
C LYS A 173 -10.22 -7.96 -60.39
N PHE A 174 -9.48 -8.74 -61.19
CA PHE A 174 -9.16 -10.13 -60.89
C PHE A 174 -8.26 -10.23 -59.63
N ILE A 175 -7.34 -9.29 -59.49
CA ILE A 175 -6.46 -9.17 -58.32
C ILE A 175 -7.24 -8.66 -57.11
N GLU A 176 -8.13 -7.69 -57.25
CA GLU A 176 -8.97 -7.17 -56.17
C GLU A 176 -9.89 -8.26 -55.59
N ALA A 177 -10.51 -9.07 -56.44
CA ALA A 177 -11.32 -10.23 -56.03
C ALA A 177 -10.48 -11.27 -55.26
N SER A 178 -9.20 -11.42 -55.63
CA SER A 178 -8.24 -12.27 -54.93
C SER A 178 -7.73 -11.62 -53.63
N LEU A 179 -7.58 -10.29 -53.60
CA LEU A 179 -7.10 -9.50 -52.46
C LEU A 179 -8.13 -9.41 -51.32
N LYS A 180 -9.43 -9.61 -51.60
CA LYS A 180 -10.49 -9.74 -50.58
C LYS A 180 -10.28 -10.93 -49.64
N GLN A 181 -9.41 -11.88 -49.97
CA GLN A 181 -9.05 -13.01 -49.10
C GLN A 181 -7.93 -12.67 -48.09
N PHE A 182 -7.31 -11.48 -48.13
CA PHE A 182 -6.12 -11.14 -47.33
C PHE A 182 -6.35 -9.99 -46.34
N ASP A 183 -7.25 -10.23 -45.39
CA ASP A 183 -7.53 -9.31 -44.28
C ASP A 183 -6.76 -9.67 -42.99
N CYS A 184 -5.71 -10.50 -43.07
CA CYS A 184 -5.02 -10.98 -41.87
C CYS A 184 -3.53 -11.23 -42.06
N LEU A 185 -2.73 -10.84 -41.07
CA LEU A 185 -1.35 -11.30 -40.90
C LEU A 185 -1.40 -12.70 -40.28
N SER A 186 -1.65 -13.70 -41.11
CA SER A 186 -1.79 -15.09 -40.67
C SER A 186 -0.48 -15.86 -40.73
N ASP A 187 -0.28 -16.80 -39.82
CA ASP A 187 0.80 -17.77 -39.83
C ASP A 187 0.64 -18.66 -41.08
N SER A 188 1.67 -18.74 -41.93
CA SER A 188 1.61 -19.50 -43.18
C SER A 188 1.48 -21.02 -42.98
N VAL A 189 1.79 -21.52 -41.77
CA VAL A 189 1.71 -22.93 -41.40
C VAL A 189 0.41 -23.23 -40.67
N THR A 190 -0.04 -22.37 -39.76
CA THR A 190 -1.23 -22.64 -38.91
C THR A 190 -2.51 -21.95 -39.39
N GLY A 191 -2.43 -20.94 -40.26
CA GLY A 191 -3.58 -20.15 -40.73
C GLY A 191 -4.19 -19.24 -39.65
N GLU A 192 -3.59 -19.17 -38.47
CA GLU A 192 -4.06 -18.33 -37.36
C GLU A 192 -3.53 -16.90 -37.48
N CYS A 193 -4.31 -15.91 -37.05
CA CYS A 193 -3.86 -14.53 -36.96
C CYS A 193 -2.65 -14.43 -36.01
N LEU A 194 -1.51 -13.97 -36.51
CA LEU A 194 -0.28 -13.83 -35.74
C LEU A 194 -0.41 -12.76 -34.64
N LEU A 195 -1.20 -11.71 -34.88
CA LEU A 195 -1.54 -10.72 -33.85
C LEU A 195 -2.33 -11.33 -32.69
N LEU A 196 -3.17 -12.33 -32.95
CA LEU A 196 -3.89 -13.06 -31.89
C LEU A 196 -2.90 -13.85 -31.01
N LYS A 197 -1.90 -14.51 -31.63
CA LYS A 197 -0.82 -15.21 -30.89
C LYS A 197 0.01 -14.24 -30.04
N VAL A 198 0.30 -13.05 -30.56
CA VAL A 198 1.08 -12.02 -29.83
C VAL A 198 0.27 -11.40 -28.69
N LEU A 199 -1.03 -11.16 -28.88
CA LEU A 199 -1.90 -10.50 -27.89
C LEU A 199 -2.52 -11.46 -26.84
N ARG A 200 -2.27 -12.78 -26.95
CA ARG A 200 -2.75 -13.82 -26.01
C ARG A 200 -4.26 -13.82 -25.72
N SER A 201 -5.10 -13.46 -26.70
CA SER A 201 -6.57 -13.58 -26.56
C SER A 201 -7.03 -15.01 -26.88
N GLY A 202 -7.95 -15.52 -26.06
CA GLY A 202 -8.42 -16.92 -26.08
C GLY A 202 -9.09 -17.37 -27.40
N ARG A 203 -9.29 -18.68 -27.51
CA ARG A 203 -9.72 -19.41 -28.72
C ARG A 203 -10.95 -18.78 -29.42
N GLY A 204 -10.71 -18.19 -30.58
CA GLY A 204 -11.74 -17.75 -31.54
C GLY A 204 -11.13 -17.61 -32.94
N ARG A 205 -11.88 -17.95 -33.99
CA ARG A 205 -11.43 -17.94 -35.41
C ARG A 205 -11.55 -16.57 -36.10
N SER A 206 -11.61 -15.46 -35.37
CA SER A 206 -11.71 -14.12 -35.96
C SER A 206 -10.37 -13.39 -35.92
N CYS A 207 -10.00 -12.78 -37.06
CA CYS A 207 -8.76 -12.02 -37.18
C CYS A 207 -8.85 -10.68 -36.44
N VAL A 208 -7.88 -10.39 -35.56
CA VAL A 208 -7.76 -9.14 -34.78
C VAL A 208 -6.92 -8.04 -35.47
N CYS A 209 -6.58 -8.19 -36.75
CA CYS A 209 -5.80 -7.17 -37.46
C CYS A 209 -6.58 -5.84 -37.55
N PRO A 210 -6.00 -4.70 -37.14
CA PRO A 210 -6.67 -3.40 -37.25
C PRO A 210 -6.84 -3.00 -38.72
N ARG A 211 -7.82 -2.13 -39.00
CA ARG A 211 -8.17 -1.72 -40.38
C ARG A 211 -6.97 -1.16 -41.18
N TRP A 212 -6.11 -0.37 -40.54
CA TRP A 212 -4.91 0.19 -41.17
C TRP A 212 -3.91 -0.90 -41.59
N LEU A 213 -3.75 -1.96 -40.78
CA LEU A 213 -2.84 -3.06 -41.11
C LEU A 213 -3.39 -3.88 -42.27
N LYS A 214 -4.71 -4.09 -42.32
CA LYS A 214 -5.36 -4.75 -43.46
C LYS A 214 -5.16 -3.96 -44.75
N ALA A 215 -5.25 -2.63 -44.69
CA ALA A 215 -4.96 -1.76 -45.83
C ALA A 215 -3.50 -1.90 -46.27
N MET A 216 -2.54 -1.81 -45.34
CA MET A 216 -1.11 -2.00 -45.61
C MET A 216 -0.77 -3.36 -46.27
N LEU A 217 -1.37 -4.45 -45.79
CA LEU A 217 -1.18 -5.79 -46.37
C LEU A 217 -1.70 -5.86 -47.82
N LYS A 218 -2.84 -5.21 -48.11
CA LYS A 218 -3.39 -5.13 -49.47
C LYS A 218 -2.51 -4.29 -50.39
N SER A 219 -2.05 -3.13 -49.91
CA SER A 219 -1.17 -2.23 -50.65
C SER A 219 0.14 -2.92 -51.03
N PHE A 220 0.78 -3.61 -50.08
CA PHE A 220 2.00 -4.35 -50.34
C PHE A 220 1.78 -5.51 -51.33
N SER A 221 0.71 -6.29 -51.13
CA SER A 221 0.40 -7.44 -52.01
C SER A 221 0.18 -7.00 -53.46
N PHE A 222 -0.54 -5.90 -53.67
CA PHE A 222 -0.71 -5.27 -54.98
C PHE A 222 0.64 -4.84 -55.57
N LEU A 223 1.44 -4.09 -54.81
CA LEU A 223 2.74 -3.58 -55.24
C LEU A 223 3.70 -4.73 -55.65
N ASN A 224 3.69 -5.83 -54.89
CA ASN A 224 4.57 -6.97 -55.12
C ASN A 224 4.19 -7.75 -56.40
N VAL A 225 2.89 -7.94 -56.66
CA VAL A 225 2.40 -8.58 -57.90
C VAL A 225 2.59 -7.66 -59.11
N PHE A 226 2.29 -6.37 -58.96
CA PHE A 226 2.46 -5.38 -60.03
C PHE A 226 3.93 -5.21 -60.41
N SER A 227 4.85 -5.20 -59.44
CA SER A 227 6.29 -5.23 -59.69
C SER A 227 6.70 -6.48 -60.49
N GLY A 228 6.19 -7.66 -60.14
CA GLY A 228 6.44 -8.89 -60.88
C GLY A 228 5.91 -8.87 -62.32
N PHE A 229 4.74 -8.28 -62.55
CA PHE A 229 4.18 -8.07 -63.88
C PHE A 229 5.04 -7.15 -64.75
N LEU A 230 5.49 -6.01 -64.20
CA LEU A 230 6.39 -5.11 -64.92
C LEU A 230 7.76 -5.76 -65.20
N GLN A 231 8.26 -6.60 -64.29
CA GLN A 231 9.47 -7.39 -64.51
C GLN A 231 9.33 -8.38 -65.68
N MET A 232 8.16 -9.00 -65.87
CA MET A 232 7.85 -9.83 -67.05
C MET A 232 7.85 -9.03 -68.35
N GLN A 233 7.36 -7.79 -68.30
CA GLN A 233 7.33 -6.88 -69.45
C GLN A 233 8.67 -6.16 -69.70
N HIS A 234 9.68 -6.40 -68.86
CA HIS A 234 10.97 -5.69 -68.89
C HIS A 234 10.85 -4.17 -68.70
N VAL A 235 9.83 -3.72 -67.96
CA VAL A 235 9.60 -2.30 -67.69
C VAL A 235 9.91 -1.95 -66.24
N GLU A 236 10.42 -0.74 -66.01
CA GLU A 236 10.68 -0.25 -64.65
C GLU A 236 9.43 0.30 -63.99
N LEU A 237 9.36 0.14 -62.66
CA LEU A 237 8.29 0.65 -61.83
C LEU A 237 8.58 2.13 -61.48
N THR A 238 7.97 3.05 -62.21
CA THR A 238 8.01 4.48 -61.89
C THR A 238 6.79 4.91 -61.07
N LEU A 239 6.94 6.00 -60.31
CA LEU A 239 5.86 6.58 -59.50
C LEU A 239 4.62 6.94 -60.37
N ASP A 240 4.83 7.44 -61.59
CA ASP A 240 3.74 7.80 -62.51
C ASP A 240 2.97 6.59 -63.05
N ARG A 241 3.68 5.48 -63.33
CA ARG A 241 3.05 4.21 -63.73
C ARG A 241 2.24 3.62 -62.60
N LEU A 242 2.74 3.71 -61.37
CA LEU A 242 2.03 3.29 -60.17
C LEU A 242 0.75 4.12 -59.97
N LYS A 243 0.83 5.46 -60.02
CA LYS A 243 -0.33 6.36 -59.93
C LYS A 243 -1.38 6.07 -61.01
N THR A 244 -0.95 5.81 -62.24
CA THR A 244 -1.84 5.51 -63.37
C THR A 244 -2.55 4.17 -63.17
N ALA A 245 -1.82 3.12 -62.77
CA ALA A 245 -2.39 1.81 -62.48
C ALA A 245 -3.37 1.85 -61.31
N MET A 246 -3.12 2.66 -60.29
CA MET A 246 -4.01 2.81 -59.13
C MET A 246 -5.32 3.52 -59.50
N LYS A 247 -5.24 4.61 -60.28
CA LYS A 247 -6.42 5.38 -60.71
C LYS A 247 -7.36 4.57 -61.62
N GLN A 248 -6.84 3.66 -62.43
CA GLN A 248 -7.63 2.80 -63.30
C GLN A 248 -8.34 1.64 -62.56
N GLN A 249 -7.88 1.28 -61.37
CA GLN A 249 -8.29 0.03 -60.69
C GLN A 249 -9.08 0.23 -59.39
N GLY A 250 -9.41 1.46 -59.00
CA GLY A 250 -10.33 1.73 -57.87
C GLY A 250 -9.81 1.32 -56.48
N LEU A 251 -8.50 1.07 -56.35
CA LEU A 251 -7.84 0.77 -55.08
C LEU A 251 -7.60 2.07 -54.29
N ASP A 252 -8.14 2.14 -53.07
CA ASP A 252 -8.00 3.26 -52.13
C ASP A 252 -6.63 3.21 -51.41
N VAL A 253 -5.56 3.15 -52.20
CA VAL A 253 -4.17 3.17 -51.72
C VAL A 253 -3.58 4.51 -52.17
N GLY A 254 -3.11 5.33 -51.23
CA GLY A 254 -2.50 6.62 -51.52
C GLY A 254 -1.00 6.51 -51.78
N VAL A 255 -0.41 7.51 -52.45
CA VAL A 255 1.06 7.72 -52.47
C VAL A 255 1.67 7.71 -51.05
N PRO A 256 1.02 8.28 -50.01
CA PRO A 256 1.49 8.17 -48.64
C PRO A 256 1.63 6.73 -48.13
N ASP A 257 0.78 5.78 -48.55
CA ASP A 257 0.85 4.39 -48.08
C ASP A 257 2.11 3.69 -48.60
N VAL A 258 2.56 4.06 -49.79
CA VAL A 258 3.80 3.56 -50.40
C VAL A 258 5.03 4.14 -49.68
N GLU A 259 4.98 5.42 -49.30
CA GLU A 259 6.01 6.05 -48.46
C GLU A 259 6.08 5.38 -47.09
N HIS A 260 4.93 5.15 -46.42
CA HIS A 260 4.88 4.43 -45.15
C HIS A 260 5.42 3.00 -45.27
N LEU A 261 5.13 2.28 -46.36
CA LEU A 261 5.70 0.96 -46.63
C LEU A 261 7.22 0.99 -46.77
N SER A 262 7.78 2.02 -47.40
CA SER A 262 9.23 2.19 -47.54
C SER A 262 9.93 2.44 -46.19
N ILE A 263 9.27 3.16 -45.29
CA ILE A 263 9.77 3.45 -43.92
C ILE A 263 9.67 2.20 -43.03
N LEU A 264 8.53 1.49 -43.10
CA LEU A 264 8.26 0.35 -42.22
C LEU A 264 9.02 -0.92 -42.65
N CYS A 265 9.29 -1.10 -43.95
CA CYS A 265 9.93 -2.29 -44.49
C CYS A 265 10.97 -1.93 -45.59
N PRO A 266 12.05 -1.22 -45.25
CA PRO A 266 13.06 -0.74 -46.21
C PRO A 266 13.84 -1.88 -46.91
N GLN A 267 13.73 -3.10 -46.38
CA GLN A 267 14.28 -4.33 -46.96
C GLN A 267 13.50 -4.80 -48.19
N VAL A 268 12.24 -4.35 -48.37
CA VAL A 268 11.33 -4.89 -49.40
C VAL A 268 10.77 -3.82 -50.33
N VAL A 269 10.54 -2.59 -49.85
CA VAL A 269 10.07 -1.46 -50.68
C VAL A 269 11.04 -0.29 -50.52
N ARG A 270 11.50 0.30 -51.63
CA ARG A 270 12.44 1.43 -51.64
C ARG A 270 12.01 2.52 -52.63
N LEU A 271 12.15 3.76 -52.21
CA LEU A 271 12.05 4.95 -53.06
C LEU A 271 13.47 5.41 -53.43
N SER A 272 13.67 5.81 -54.69
CA SER A 272 14.96 6.33 -55.17
C SER A 272 15.36 7.58 -54.37
N GLY A 273 16.48 7.54 -53.64
CA GLY A 273 17.01 8.67 -52.85
C GLY A 273 17.31 8.39 -51.36
N GLN A 274 17.00 7.21 -50.82
CA GLN A 274 17.36 6.83 -49.44
C GLN A 274 18.67 6.01 -49.40
N GLU A 275 19.72 6.53 -48.77
CA GLU A 275 20.99 5.80 -48.51
C GLU A 275 20.85 4.88 -47.28
N ILE A 276 20.74 3.57 -47.50
CA ILE A 276 20.83 2.53 -46.45
C ILE A 276 21.53 1.27 -47.01
N GLU A 277 22.38 0.63 -46.20
CA GLU A 277 23.33 -0.45 -46.50
C GLU A 277 22.85 -1.67 -47.33
N ALA A 278 23.85 -2.37 -47.85
CA ALA A 278 23.85 -3.37 -48.92
C ALA A 278 22.85 -4.54 -48.77
N VAL A 279 21.80 -4.51 -49.59
CA VAL A 279 20.94 -5.65 -49.95
C VAL A 279 21.00 -5.80 -51.46
N ARG A 280 21.07 -7.02 -51.98
CA ARG A 280 21.08 -7.26 -53.44
C ARG A 280 19.83 -6.63 -54.06
N ALA A 281 20.03 -5.66 -54.97
CA ALA A 281 18.96 -4.91 -55.63
C ALA A 281 17.90 -5.78 -56.35
N SER A 282 18.22 -7.05 -56.64
CA SER A 282 17.29 -8.02 -57.26
C SER A 282 16.12 -8.45 -56.35
N ASP A 283 16.24 -8.30 -55.03
CA ASP A 283 15.26 -8.84 -54.08
C ASP A 283 14.24 -7.80 -53.58
N ALA A 284 14.45 -6.50 -53.79
CA ALA A 284 13.56 -5.42 -53.32
C ALA A 284 12.74 -4.78 -54.45
N ILE A 285 11.58 -4.21 -54.13
CA ILE A 285 10.78 -3.39 -55.03
C ILE A 285 11.35 -1.97 -54.99
N VAL A 286 11.97 -1.54 -56.09
CA VAL A 286 12.49 -0.18 -56.24
C VAL A 286 11.53 0.61 -57.10
N ILE A 287 11.10 1.77 -56.59
CA ILE A 287 10.23 2.71 -57.29
C ILE A 287 11.09 3.92 -57.67
N THR A 288 11.22 4.18 -58.96
CA THR A 288 11.99 5.30 -59.49
C THR A 288 11.12 6.54 -59.67
N ASP A 289 11.64 7.70 -59.26
CA ASP A 289 11.03 8.99 -59.52
C ASP A 289 11.66 9.59 -60.80
N PRO A 290 10.87 9.89 -61.85
CA PRO A 290 11.38 10.49 -63.08
C PRO A 290 11.88 11.93 -62.91
N SER A 291 11.64 12.59 -61.77
CA SER A 291 12.07 13.97 -61.51
C SER A 291 13.55 14.14 -61.11
N THR A 292 14.26 13.04 -60.85
CA THR A 292 15.70 13.04 -60.59
C THR A 292 16.45 12.43 -61.79
N GLU A 293 16.76 13.23 -62.82
CA GLU A 293 17.76 12.85 -63.82
C GLU A 293 19.15 13.36 -63.40
N SER A 294 20.05 12.44 -63.08
CA SER A 294 21.41 12.51 -63.61
C SER A 294 21.63 11.27 -64.49
N ARG A 295 21.67 11.52 -65.80
CA ARG A 295 22.25 10.60 -66.78
C ARG A 295 23.72 10.41 -66.42
N ASP A 296 24.09 9.25 -65.92
CA ASP A 296 25.15 8.41 -66.51
C ASP A 296 25.52 7.21 -65.62
N GLN A 297 25.76 6.09 -66.32
CA GLN A 297 26.46 4.87 -65.89
C GLN A 297 25.78 3.94 -64.86
N TYR A 298 24.90 3.07 -65.36
CA TYR A 298 25.01 1.63 -65.11
C TYR A 298 24.47 0.88 -66.34
N GLU A 299 25.38 0.49 -67.22
CA GLU A 299 25.10 -0.43 -68.32
C GLU A 299 24.65 -1.80 -67.79
N ALA A 300 23.59 -2.31 -68.42
CA ALA A 300 23.48 -3.68 -68.92
C ALA A 300 24.11 -4.81 -68.08
N ALA A 301 23.58 -5.08 -66.89
CA ALA A 301 23.67 -6.42 -66.30
C ALA A 301 22.48 -7.28 -66.80
N SER A 302 22.64 -7.88 -67.98
CA SER A 302 21.99 -9.12 -68.43
C SER A 302 20.71 -9.56 -67.66
N ARG A 303 19.56 -8.90 -67.90
CA ARG A 303 18.26 -9.51 -67.56
C ARG A 303 17.93 -10.57 -68.60
N LYS A 304 18.56 -11.75 -68.47
CA LYS A 304 18.03 -12.99 -69.09
C LYS A 304 16.54 -13.05 -68.78
N ARG A 305 15.69 -13.43 -69.75
CA ARG A 305 14.26 -13.69 -69.50
C ARG A 305 14.14 -14.52 -68.23
N ALA A 306 13.72 -13.88 -67.13
CA ALA A 306 13.46 -14.59 -65.90
C ALA A 306 12.27 -15.51 -66.20
N SER A 307 12.41 -16.79 -65.93
CA SER A 307 11.28 -17.71 -66.06
C SER A 307 10.15 -17.22 -65.15
N VAL A 308 8.90 -17.46 -65.54
CA VAL A 308 7.73 -17.13 -64.70
C VAL A 308 7.91 -17.70 -63.29
N SER A 309 8.49 -18.91 -63.18
CA SER A 309 8.87 -19.53 -61.91
C SER A 309 9.90 -18.73 -61.09
N ALA A 310 10.87 -18.07 -61.73
CA ALA A 310 11.85 -17.24 -61.04
C ALA A 310 11.21 -15.97 -60.45
N ILE A 311 10.30 -15.33 -61.18
CA ILE A 311 9.59 -14.13 -60.72
C ILE A 311 8.61 -14.49 -59.59
N ILE A 312 7.89 -15.61 -59.71
CA ILE A 312 7.03 -16.12 -58.64
C ILE A 312 7.83 -16.37 -57.35
N ASN A 313 9.04 -16.93 -57.46
CA ASN A 313 9.92 -17.13 -56.31
C ASN A 313 10.37 -15.81 -55.68
N ILE A 314 10.63 -14.77 -56.48
CA ILE A 314 10.97 -13.41 -55.99
C ILE A 314 9.77 -12.79 -55.26
N ILE A 315 8.57 -12.86 -55.84
CA ILE A 315 7.32 -12.37 -55.21
C ILE A 315 7.13 -13.03 -53.83
N ARG A 316 7.29 -14.35 -53.75
CA ARG A 316 7.17 -15.11 -52.48
C ARG A 316 8.25 -14.76 -51.47
N LYS A 317 9.47 -14.51 -51.92
CA LYS A 317 10.59 -14.12 -51.05
C LYS A 317 10.31 -12.76 -50.41
N ARG A 318 9.89 -11.78 -51.21
CA ARG A 318 9.50 -10.43 -50.75
C ARG A 318 8.36 -10.48 -49.72
N GLU A 319 7.37 -11.33 -49.97
CA GLU A 319 6.24 -11.52 -49.06
C GLU A 319 6.66 -12.05 -47.69
N ARG A 320 7.51 -13.08 -47.64
CA ARG A 320 8.04 -13.60 -46.36
C ARG A 320 8.89 -12.58 -45.62
N THR A 321 9.74 -11.84 -46.34
CA THR A 321 10.57 -10.78 -45.74
C THR A 321 9.69 -9.67 -45.16
N PHE A 322 8.65 -9.25 -45.88
CA PHE A 322 7.70 -8.25 -45.40
C PHE A 322 6.95 -8.71 -44.16
N GLU A 323 6.45 -9.95 -44.13
CA GLU A 323 5.81 -10.54 -42.95
C GLU A 323 6.76 -10.59 -41.74
N SER A 324 8.00 -11.04 -41.93
CA SER A 324 9.01 -11.10 -40.88
C SER A 324 9.35 -9.71 -40.35
N SER A 325 9.59 -8.73 -41.22
CA SER A 325 9.91 -7.35 -40.81
C SER A 325 8.75 -6.69 -40.06
N LEU A 326 7.50 -6.89 -40.50
CA LEU A 326 6.33 -6.44 -39.75
C LEU A 326 6.21 -7.15 -38.40
N LEU A 327 6.43 -8.46 -38.33
CA LEU A 327 6.42 -9.22 -37.07
C LEU A 327 7.50 -8.74 -36.10
N ASP A 328 8.71 -8.47 -36.59
CA ASP A 328 9.81 -7.99 -35.77
C ASP A 328 9.57 -6.55 -35.31
N ALA A 329 9.05 -5.68 -36.18
CA ALA A 329 8.59 -4.34 -35.81
C ALA A 329 7.45 -4.39 -34.77
N PHE A 330 6.48 -5.31 -34.94
CA PHE A 330 5.42 -5.54 -33.97
C PHE A 330 5.94 -6.14 -32.68
N ARG A 331 6.90 -7.06 -32.68
CA ARG A 331 7.48 -7.63 -31.44
C ARG A 331 8.33 -6.62 -30.70
N SER A 332 9.13 -5.82 -31.41
CA SER A 332 9.91 -4.73 -30.84
C SER A 332 8.98 -3.64 -30.29
N SER A 333 7.91 -3.31 -31.02
CA SER A 333 6.90 -2.36 -30.58
C SER A 333 6.07 -2.92 -29.44
N VAL A 334 5.65 -4.19 -29.44
CA VAL A 334 4.90 -4.83 -28.35
C VAL A 334 5.77 -4.99 -27.10
N ASN A 335 7.05 -5.33 -27.22
CA ASN A 335 7.95 -5.38 -26.06
C ASN A 335 8.27 -3.99 -25.50
N ASN A 336 8.38 -2.95 -26.34
CA ASN A 336 8.56 -1.57 -25.85
C ASN A 336 7.23 -0.89 -25.46
N SER A 337 6.11 -1.25 -26.07
CA SER A 337 4.76 -0.71 -25.87
C SER A 337 4.06 -1.41 -24.71
N PHE A 338 4.27 -2.69 -24.42
CA PHE A 338 3.66 -3.29 -23.23
C PHE A 338 4.15 -2.63 -21.93
N TYR A 339 5.36 -2.05 -21.95
CA TYR A 339 5.88 -1.26 -20.84
C TYR A 339 5.64 0.24 -21.01
N CYS A 340 5.80 0.81 -22.21
CA CYS A 340 5.62 2.25 -22.40
C CYS A 340 4.17 2.70 -22.69
N SER A 341 3.25 1.80 -23.07
CA SER A 341 1.82 2.10 -23.31
C SER A 341 0.89 1.68 -22.17
N LYS A 342 1.40 1.09 -21.09
CA LYS A 342 0.70 1.09 -19.79
C LYS A 342 0.95 2.35 -18.98
N VAL A 343 2.02 3.08 -19.29
CA VAL A 343 2.17 4.50 -18.93
C VAL A 343 1.88 5.33 -20.18
N SER A 344 0.67 5.20 -20.72
CA SER A 344 0.13 6.32 -21.49
C SER A 344 0.07 7.48 -20.52
N ILE A 345 1.05 8.40 -20.60
CA ILE A 345 1.03 9.67 -19.87
C ILE A 345 -0.36 10.23 -20.11
N CYS A 346 -1.20 10.15 -19.09
CA CYS A 346 -2.59 10.56 -19.19
C CYS A 346 -2.55 12.01 -19.68
N LYS A 347 -3.37 12.34 -20.68
CA LYS A 347 -3.62 13.75 -21.05
C LYS A 347 -4.11 14.60 -19.86
N ASN A 348 -4.41 13.95 -18.72
CA ASN A 348 -4.82 14.54 -17.45
C ASN A 348 -3.74 14.42 -16.34
N THR A 349 -2.46 14.50 -16.70
CA THR A 349 -1.35 14.54 -15.72
C THR A 349 -0.92 15.98 -15.50
N LEU A 350 -0.97 16.47 -14.27
CA LEU A 350 -0.51 17.82 -13.92
C LEU A 350 0.69 17.72 -12.97
N SER A 351 1.80 18.36 -13.32
CA SER A 351 2.98 18.41 -12.46
C SER A 351 3.19 19.81 -11.88
N LYS A 352 3.58 19.87 -10.62
CA LYS A 352 4.04 21.09 -9.95
C LYS A 352 5.40 20.85 -9.34
N GLU A 353 6.34 21.73 -9.66
CA GLU A 353 7.65 21.73 -9.01
C GLU A 353 7.61 22.54 -7.72
N ILE A 354 8.07 21.94 -6.63
CA ILE A 354 8.37 22.61 -5.36
C ILE A 354 9.86 22.91 -5.39
N LYS A 355 10.19 24.21 -5.35
CA LYS A 355 11.56 24.70 -5.50
C LYS A 355 12.47 24.21 -4.39
N ALA A 356 13.73 23.99 -4.75
CA ALA A 356 14.79 23.71 -3.80
C ALA A 356 14.97 24.89 -2.82
N ARG A 357 15.40 24.57 -1.60
CA ARG A 357 15.76 25.53 -0.56
C ARG A 357 17.21 25.26 -0.13
N MET A 358 18.03 26.30 -0.16
CA MET A 358 19.40 26.23 0.34
C MET A 358 19.42 26.19 1.87
N ALA A 359 20.41 25.51 2.45
CA ALA A 359 20.63 25.51 3.88
C ALA A 359 20.94 26.92 4.40
N ASN A 360 20.28 27.31 5.49
CA ASN A 360 20.59 28.52 6.24
C ASN A 360 21.29 28.14 7.54
N TYR A 361 22.62 28.28 7.54
CA TYR A 361 23.48 27.93 8.66
C TYR A 361 23.75 29.12 9.58
N VAL A 362 23.84 28.81 10.87
CA VAL A 362 24.30 29.72 11.92
C VAL A 362 25.45 29.03 12.66
N GLU A 363 26.38 29.83 13.18
CA GLU A 363 27.45 29.30 14.03
C GLU A 363 26.88 28.67 15.31
N ILE A 364 27.63 27.74 15.88
CA ILE A 364 27.22 27.07 17.11
C ILE A 364 27.11 28.13 18.23
N PRO A 365 25.99 28.21 18.96
CA PRO A 365 25.82 29.19 20.03
C PRO A 365 26.99 29.19 21.02
N SER A 366 27.49 30.38 21.35
CA SER A 366 28.62 30.54 22.28
C SER A 366 28.31 30.01 23.67
N GLU A 367 27.03 30.03 24.05
CA GLU A 367 26.46 29.58 25.34
C GLU A 367 26.65 28.08 25.60
N LEU A 368 26.84 27.26 24.56
CA LEU A 368 27.08 25.83 24.72
C LEU A 368 28.47 25.58 25.31
N SER A 369 28.57 24.61 26.22
CA SER A 369 29.85 24.21 26.80
C SER A 369 30.81 23.66 25.73
N ASP A 370 32.11 23.74 26.01
CA ASP A 370 33.13 23.12 25.15
C ASP A 370 32.93 21.61 25.01
N PHE A 371 32.34 20.99 26.04
CA PHE A 371 31.91 19.60 26.02
C PHE A 371 30.89 19.33 24.91
N THR A 372 29.76 20.05 24.88
CA THR A 372 28.72 19.88 23.85
C THR A 372 29.22 20.28 22.47
N LYS A 373 30.07 21.30 22.37
CA LYS A 373 30.75 21.68 21.11
C LYS A 373 31.64 20.54 20.59
N SER A 374 32.33 19.82 21.47
CA SER A 374 33.15 18.66 21.09
C SER A 374 32.30 17.48 20.58
N ILE A 375 31.14 17.24 21.19
CA ILE A 375 30.16 16.24 20.76
C ILE A 375 29.66 16.55 19.35
N LEU A 376 29.23 17.80 19.11
CA LEU A 376 28.76 18.23 17.79
C LEU A 376 29.83 18.01 16.72
N LYS A 377 31.09 18.38 17.01
CA LYS A 377 32.22 18.14 16.10
C LYS A 377 32.44 16.64 15.84
N LYS A 378 32.33 15.79 16.87
CA LYS A 378 32.50 14.33 16.73
C LYS A 378 31.42 13.70 15.84
N ILE A 379 30.19 14.21 15.91
CA ILE A 379 29.06 13.77 15.07
C ILE A 379 29.14 14.40 13.65
N GLY A 380 30.14 15.23 13.37
CA GLY A 380 30.35 15.87 12.07
C GLY A 380 29.52 17.14 11.87
N ILE A 381 28.95 17.72 12.93
CA ILE A 381 28.17 18.95 12.88
C ILE A 381 29.08 20.13 13.20
N SER A 382 29.47 20.88 12.16
CA SER A 382 30.30 22.09 12.29
C SER A 382 29.49 23.38 12.44
N ARG A 383 28.25 23.40 11.92
CA ARG A 383 27.30 24.51 11.96
C ARG A 383 25.90 23.97 12.18
N LEU A 384 25.02 24.77 12.77
CA LEU A 384 23.62 24.42 13.01
C LEU A 384 22.73 25.11 11.98
N TYR A 385 21.57 24.52 11.69
CA TYR A 385 20.54 25.25 10.95
C TYR A 385 19.96 26.35 11.83
N ARG A 386 19.51 27.44 11.22
CA ARG A 386 18.92 28.59 11.93
C ARG A 386 17.88 28.19 12.98
N HIS A 387 16.88 27.37 12.60
CA HIS A 387 15.84 26.91 13.53
C HIS A 387 16.38 26.04 14.68
N GLN A 388 17.47 25.30 14.46
CA GLN A 388 18.11 24.51 15.51
C GLN A 388 18.77 25.43 16.53
N ALA A 389 19.57 26.41 16.07
CA ALA A 389 20.21 27.37 16.95
C ALA A 389 19.19 28.19 17.75
N GLU A 390 18.14 28.70 17.09
CA GLU A 390 17.03 29.43 17.75
C GLU A 390 16.35 28.54 18.81
N SER A 391 16.07 27.28 18.50
CA SER A 391 15.42 26.36 19.45
C SER A 391 16.27 26.01 20.66
N ILE A 392 17.58 25.85 20.46
CA ILE A 392 18.53 25.52 21.52
C ILE A 392 18.67 26.71 22.46
N HIS A 393 18.87 27.91 21.92
CA HIS A 393 18.97 29.14 22.70
C HIS A 393 17.71 29.40 23.53
N ALA A 394 16.52 29.28 22.93
CA ALA A 394 15.26 29.46 23.63
C ALA A 394 15.07 28.42 24.75
N SER A 395 15.41 27.15 24.49
CA SER A 395 15.30 26.07 25.48
C SER A 395 16.26 26.27 26.67
N LEU A 396 17.53 26.64 26.39
CA LEU A 396 18.52 26.91 27.43
C LEU A 396 18.20 28.17 28.25
N SER A 397 17.45 29.12 27.66
CA SER A 397 16.92 30.29 28.37
C SER A 397 15.71 29.97 29.25
N GLY A 398 15.32 28.70 29.38
CA GLY A 398 14.19 28.25 30.21
C GLY A 398 12.81 28.46 29.59
N LYS A 399 12.71 28.71 28.27
CA LYS A 399 11.43 28.86 27.59
C LYS A 399 10.92 27.51 27.07
N ASN A 400 9.60 27.34 26.98
CA ASN A 400 9.02 26.17 26.31
C ASN A 400 8.97 26.41 24.80
N VAL A 401 9.41 25.45 24.00
CA VAL A 401 9.61 25.65 22.55
C VAL A 401 8.78 24.65 21.74
N ILE A 402 8.06 25.15 20.74
CA ILE A 402 7.46 24.34 19.67
C ILE A 402 8.26 24.53 18.39
N VAL A 403 8.78 23.45 17.83
CA VAL A 403 9.48 23.45 16.53
C VAL A 403 8.59 22.84 15.46
N ALA A 404 8.12 23.67 14.53
CA ALA A 404 7.24 23.29 13.43
C ALA A 404 7.97 23.41 12.08
N THR A 405 8.88 22.46 11.82
CA THR A 405 9.69 22.38 10.58
C THR A 405 9.46 21.07 9.83
N MET A 406 9.84 21.01 8.54
CA MET A 406 9.57 19.86 7.66
C MET A 406 10.21 18.56 8.15
N VAL A 407 9.72 17.40 7.70
CA VAL A 407 10.33 16.10 7.98
C VAL A 407 11.80 16.12 7.54
N SER A 408 12.69 15.48 8.31
CA SER A 408 14.13 15.44 8.04
C SER A 408 14.89 16.77 8.17
N SER A 409 14.31 17.81 8.78
CA SER A 409 14.97 19.09 9.07
C SER A 409 16.00 19.04 10.22
N GLY A 410 16.10 17.90 10.92
CA GLY A 410 16.98 17.75 12.09
C GLY A 410 16.34 18.19 13.41
N LYS A 411 15.01 18.10 13.54
CA LYS A 411 14.27 18.40 14.80
C LYS A 411 14.81 17.68 16.03
N SER A 412 15.38 16.48 15.88
CA SER A 412 15.94 15.74 17.01
C SER A 412 17.06 16.50 17.72
N LEU A 413 17.87 17.25 16.97
CA LEU A 413 18.94 18.05 17.55
C LEU A 413 18.40 19.22 18.40
N CYS A 414 17.23 19.75 18.06
CA CYS A 414 16.59 20.85 18.78
C CYS A 414 16.34 20.52 20.26
N TYR A 415 15.94 19.28 20.57
CA TYR A 415 15.70 18.84 21.96
C TYR A 415 16.83 18.00 22.55
N ASN A 416 17.61 17.26 21.75
CA ASN A 416 18.72 16.46 22.27
C ASN A 416 19.86 17.34 22.79
N ILE A 417 20.22 18.43 22.09
CA ILE A 417 21.35 19.27 22.46
C ILE A 417 21.12 19.96 23.84
N PRO A 418 19.97 20.61 24.10
CA PRO A 418 19.71 21.19 25.42
C PRO A 418 19.72 20.13 26.54
N VAL A 419 19.18 18.94 26.28
CA VAL A 419 19.17 17.85 27.26
C VAL A 419 20.60 17.38 27.57
N VAL A 420 21.44 17.16 26.56
CA VAL A 420 22.84 16.76 26.75
C VAL A 420 23.63 17.85 27.49
N GLU A 421 23.41 19.12 27.15
CA GLU A 421 24.06 20.24 27.83
C GLU A 421 23.74 20.24 29.33
N VAL A 422 22.46 20.16 29.70
CA VAL A 422 22.03 20.16 31.11
C VAL A 422 22.53 18.92 31.86
N LEU A 423 22.44 17.73 31.26
CA LEU A 423 22.93 16.48 31.86
C LEU A 423 24.45 16.46 32.03
N SER A 424 25.19 17.15 31.16
CA SER A 424 26.65 17.26 31.28
C SER A 424 27.10 18.16 32.42
N GLN A 425 26.28 19.16 32.77
CA GLN A 425 26.55 20.11 33.84
C GLN A 425 26.12 19.58 35.21
N ASN A 426 25.03 18.81 35.27
CA ASN A 426 24.49 18.28 36.51
C ASN A 426 24.08 16.81 36.37
N SER A 427 24.80 15.92 37.07
CA SER A 427 24.53 14.48 37.09
C SER A 427 23.22 14.09 37.77
N LEU A 428 22.57 15.02 38.49
CA LEU A 428 21.25 14.80 39.12
C LEU A 428 20.09 15.19 38.19
N SER A 429 20.35 15.90 37.10
CA SER A 429 19.31 16.30 36.14
C SER A 429 18.74 15.10 35.38
N CYS A 430 17.50 15.22 34.92
CA CYS A 430 16.81 14.18 34.17
C CYS A 430 15.95 14.76 33.05
N ALA A 431 15.63 13.93 32.05
CA ALA A 431 14.82 14.33 30.91
C ALA A 431 13.82 13.22 30.55
N LEU A 432 12.57 13.62 30.29
CA LEU A 432 11.51 12.72 29.84
C LEU A 432 11.19 12.99 28.36
N TYR A 433 11.20 11.93 27.56
CA TYR A 433 10.85 11.97 26.14
C TYR A 433 9.49 11.30 25.95
N LEU A 434 8.49 12.07 25.52
CA LEU A 434 7.13 11.59 25.26
C LEU A 434 6.89 11.46 23.75
N PHE A 435 6.54 10.25 23.31
CA PHE A 435 6.24 9.96 21.90
C PHE A 435 4.83 9.38 21.73
N PRO A 436 4.13 9.70 20.63
CA PRO A 436 2.69 9.50 20.55
C PRO A 436 2.19 8.06 20.39
N THR A 437 2.87 7.06 19.81
CA THR A 437 2.20 5.75 19.51
C THR A 437 3.03 4.50 19.73
N LYS A 438 2.43 3.40 20.20
CA LYS A 438 3.06 2.06 20.34
C LYS A 438 3.80 1.54 19.10
N VAL A 439 3.34 1.88 17.89
CA VAL A 439 3.90 1.34 16.63
C VAL A 439 5.20 2.04 16.22
N VAL A 440 5.23 3.36 16.40
CA VAL A 440 6.31 4.24 15.94
C VAL A 440 7.24 4.65 17.09
N CYS A 441 6.73 4.70 18.32
CA CYS A 441 7.47 5.08 19.52
C CYS A 441 8.66 4.17 19.76
N MET A 442 8.56 2.86 19.48
CA MET A 442 9.67 1.94 19.73
C MET A 442 10.86 2.22 18.81
N ALA A 443 10.62 2.26 17.50
CA ALA A 443 11.66 2.56 16.51
C ALA A 443 12.23 3.95 16.76
N LEU A 444 11.36 4.95 16.95
CA LEU A 444 11.80 6.32 17.19
C LEU A 444 12.56 6.47 18.52
N ALA A 445 12.07 5.89 19.62
CA ALA A 445 12.72 5.98 20.93
C ALA A 445 14.04 5.20 20.94
N GLN A 446 14.11 4.04 20.28
CA GLN A 446 15.36 3.30 20.11
C GLN A 446 16.35 4.05 19.21
N ASP A 447 15.89 4.67 18.13
CA ASP A 447 16.72 5.52 17.26
C ASP A 447 17.23 6.75 18.01
N GLN A 448 16.37 7.41 18.80
CA GLN A 448 16.79 8.54 19.63
C GLN A 448 17.77 8.09 20.72
N LEU A 449 17.53 6.94 21.37
CA LEU A 449 18.44 6.38 22.36
C LEU A 449 19.79 6.03 21.74
N ARG A 450 19.81 5.44 20.54
CA ARG A 450 21.02 5.15 19.78
C ARG A 450 21.76 6.44 19.43
N ASN A 451 21.05 7.46 18.94
CA ASN A 451 21.63 8.76 18.64
C ASN A 451 22.26 9.38 19.89
N LEU A 452 21.55 9.41 21.02
CA LEU A 452 22.07 9.90 22.30
C LEU A 452 23.29 9.09 22.76
N SER A 453 23.26 7.77 22.62
CA SER A 453 24.39 6.89 22.96
C SER A 453 25.60 7.18 22.09
N LEU A 454 25.42 7.40 20.78
CA LEU A 454 26.50 7.82 19.88
C LEU A 454 27.06 9.19 20.24
N MET A 455 26.21 10.12 20.73
CA MET A 455 26.67 11.43 21.21
C MET A 455 27.54 11.32 22.45
N THR A 456 27.32 10.31 23.30
CA THR A 456 28.01 10.14 24.59
C THR A 456 29.08 9.05 24.61
N GLU A 457 29.17 8.23 23.56
CA GLU A 457 30.16 7.16 23.42
C GLU A 457 31.58 7.73 23.51
N GLY A 458 32.40 7.20 24.43
CA GLY A 458 33.77 7.64 24.66
C GLY A 458 33.94 8.86 25.56
N LEU A 459 32.86 9.37 26.16
CA LEU A 459 32.89 10.42 27.19
C LEU A 459 32.62 9.76 28.55
N LYS A 460 33.24 10.27 29.64
CA LYS A 460 33.08 9.75 31.03
C LYS A 460 31.67 10.03 31.61
N LEU A 461 30.63 10.09 30.78
CA LEU A 461 29.24 10.27 31.16
C LEU A 461 28.50 8.96 30.94
N SER A 462 28.26 8.22 32.02
CA SER A 462 27.32 7.10 32.01
C SER A 462 25.90 7.65 31.98
N LEU A 463 25.37 7.96 30.79
CA LEU A 463 23.95 8.30 30.66
C LEU A 463 23.11 7.03 30.79
N ASN A 464 22.39 6.92 31.91
CA ASN A 464 21.41 5.85 32.13
C ASN A 464 20.11 6.21 31.38
N ALA A 465 20.07 5.90 30.09
CA ALA A 465 18.88 6.12 29.25
C ALA A 465 18.26 4.80 28.83
N GLY A 466 16.91 4.74 28.78
CA GLY A 466 16.20 3.56 28.29
C GLY A 466 14.73 3.80 28.03
N VAL A 467 14.11 2.88 27.30
CA VAL A 467 12.72 2.98 26.84
C VAL A 467 11.80 2.28 27.84
N TYR A 468 10.84 3.03 28.39
CA TYR A 468 9.82 2.52 29.31
C TYR A 468 8.46 2.46 28.61
N ASP A 469 8.06 1.28 28.16
CA ASP A 469 6.79 1.06 27.47
C ASP A 469 6.09 -0.27 27.86
N GLY A 470 5.01 -0.59 27.15
CA GLY A 470 4.21 -1.80 27.36
C GLY A 470 4.94 -3.11 27.10
N ASP A 471 6.04 -3.08 26.34
CA ASP A 471 6.82 -4.25 25.92
C ASP A 471 8.17 -4.36 26.66
N THR A 472 8.55 -3.33 27.44
CA THR A 472 9.70 -3.41 28.38
C THR A 472 9.52 -4.55 29.37
N SER A 473 10.53 -5.41 29.51
CA SER A 473 10.51 -6.52 30.46
C SER A 473 10.34 -6.04 31.91
N GLN A 474 9.79 -6.89 32.77
CA GLN A 474 9.52 -6.52 34.17
C GLN A 474 10.81 -6.15 34.93
N GLU A 475 11.91 -6.85 34.64
CA GLU A 475 13.25 -6.56 35.17
C GLU A 475 13.75 -5.19 34.71
N ALA A 476 13.66 -4.90 33.39
CA ALA A 476 14.06 -3.61 32.85
C ALA A 476 13.20 -2.44 33.37
N ARG A 477 11.92 -2.68 33.65
CA ARG A 477 11.03 -1.66 34.28
C ARG A 477 11.46 -1.29 35.69
N HIS A 478 11.87 -2.28 36.50
CA HIS A 478 12.40 -2.02 37.84
C HIS A 478 13.69 -1.20 37.77
N TRP A 479 14.64 -1.63 36.94
CA TRP A 479 15.89 -0.90 36.74
C TRP A 479 15.65 0.54 36.24
N LEU A 480 14.76 0.74 35.27
CA LEU A 480 14.46 2.07 34.75
C LEU A 480 13.80 2.97 35.79
N ARG A 481 12.90 2.46 36.65
CA ARG A 481 12.30 3.28 37.72
C ARG A 481 13.30 3.69 38.79
N ASP A 482 14.20 2.79 39.16
CA ASP A 482 15.17 3.06 40.22
C ASP A 482 16.27 4.04 39.75
N ASN A 483 16.44 4.19 38.43
CA ASN A 483 17.52 4.98 37.82
C ASN A 483 17.06 6.20 37.00
N ALA A 484 15.80 6.26 36.55
CA ALA A 484 15.23 7.40 35.84
C ALA A 484 14.45 8.29 36.81
N ARG A 485 14.83 9.56 36.93
CA ARG A 485 14.16 10.52 37.82
C ARG A 485 13.26 11.44 36.98
N LEU A 486 12.13 11.85 37.55
CA LEU A 486 11.10 12.60 36.85
C LEU A 486 10.90 13.96 37.50
N GLU A 487 10.88 15.02 36.69
CA GLU A 487 10.45 16.35 37.12
C GLU A 487 9.57 16.95 36.00
N LEU A 488 8.34 17.34 36.35
CA LEU A 488 7.37 17.92 35.42
C LEU A 488 7.41 19.45 35.55
N ALA A 489 7.79 20.15 34.48
CA ALA A 489 7.83 21.61 34.44
C ALA A 489 6.48 22.20 33.96
N SER A 490 6.08 23.33 34.54
CA SER A 490 4.87 24.07 34.19
C SER A 490 5.08 24.92 32.92
N LEU A 491 4.16 24.80 31.95
CA LEU A 491 4.19 25.50 30.65
C LEU A 491 3.70 26.95 30.77
N THR A 492 4.53 27.88 31.25
CA THR A 492 4.11 29.27 31.48
C THR A 492 4.35 30.22 30.30
N THR A 493 5.28 29.90 29.39
CA THR A 493 5.53 30.68 28.14
C THR A 493 5.97 29.77 27.00
N LEU A 494 5.38 29.95 25.82
CA LEU A 494 5.58 29.09 24.65
C LEU A 494 6.12 29.89 23.45
N GLU A 495 7.28 29.50 22.94
CA GLU A 495 7.94 30.10 21.77
C GLU A 495 7.80 29.18 20.54
N LEU A 496 7.26 29.74 19.45
CA LEU A 496 6.99 29.00 18.22
C LEU A 496 8.07 29.28 17.18
N ILE A 497 8.77 28.22 16.76
CA ILE A 497 9.83 28.27 15.76
C ILE A 497 9.37 27.56 14.49
N GLN A 498 9.10 28.33 13.44
CA GLN A 498 8.58 27.86 12.15
C GLN A 498 9.54 28.09 10.97
N ASN A 499 10.61 28.86 11.16
CA ASN A 499 11.53 29.26 10.10
C ASN A 499 12.54 28.15 9.78
N ASP A 500 12.10 27.16 9.01
CA ASP A 500 12.92 26.01 8.66
C ASP A 500 14.13 26.39 7.77
N GLY A 501 15.30 26.43 8.40
CA GLY A 501 16.60 26.66 7.75
C GLY A 501 17.29 25.42 7.14
N SER A 502 16.66 24.24 7.13
CA SER A 502 17.28 23.03 6.55
C SER A 502 17.25 23.03 5.00
N PRO A 503 18.23 22.41 4.33
CA PRO A 503 18.22 22.30 2.87
C PRO A 503 17.11 21.34 2.40
N SER A 504 16.58 21.62 1.22
CA SER A 504 15.64 20.75 0.50
C SER A 504 15.98 20.77 -0.98
N GLY A 505 16.11 19.60 -1.60
CA GLY A 505 16.19 19.48 -3.06
C GLY A 505 14.86 19.82 -3.73
N PRO A 506 14.86 19.96 -5.07
CA PRO A 506 13.63 20.18 -5.82
C PRO A 506 12.73 18.95 -5.72
N LYS A 507 11.42 19.17 -5.56
CA LYS A 507 10.44 18.07 -5.48
C LYS A 507 9.41 18.22 -6.58
N PHE A 508 9.25 17.17 -7.39
CA PHE A 508 8.22 17.09 -8.41
C PHE A 508 6.97 16.46 -7.80
N PHE A 509 5.88 17.22 -7.75
CA PHE A 509 4.58 16.74 -7.32
C PHE A 509 3.71 16.49 -8.55
N VAL A 510 3.33 15.25 -8.80
CA VAL A 510 2.54 14.82 -9.96
C VAL A 510 1.15 14.43 -9.52
N LEU A 511 0.14 15.06 -10.11
CA LEU A 511 -1.26 14.67 -10.06
C LEU A 511 -1.54 13.75 -11.23
N TRP A 512 -1.88 12.50 -10.93
CA TRP A 512 -2.16 11.46 -11.90
C TRP A 512 -3.63 11.08 -11.83
N ASN A 513 -4.39 11.43 -12.87
CA ASN A 513 -5.79 11.02 -13.00
C ASN A 513 -5.91 9.90 -14.05
N PRO A 514 -6.14 8.64 -13.64
CA PRO A 514 -6.33 7.53 -14.57
C PRO A 514 -7.47 7.83 -15.56
N PRO A 515 -7.36 7.39 -16.84
CA PRO A 515 -8.37 7.70 -17.84
C PRO A 515 -9.66 6.93 -17.57
N PHE A 516 -10.79 7.63 -17.63
CA PHE A 516 -12.12 7.01 -17.56
C PHE A 516 -12.38 6.18 -18.81
N LEU A 517 -12.66 4.89 -18.66
CA LEU A 517 -13.28 4.11 -19.73
C LEU A 517 -14.79 4.30 -19.64
N ASN A 518 -15.35 5.15 -20.50
CA ASN A 518 -16.79 5.18 -20.73
C ASN A 518 -17.22 3.79 -21.21
N THR A 519 -18.11 3.16 -20.47
CA THR A 519 -18.68 1.81 -20.63
C THR A 519 -19.44 1.57 -21.95
N HIS A 520 -19.41 2.51 -22.91
CA HIS A 520 -20.08 2.39 -24.21
C HIS A 520 -19.17 1.92 -25.35
N LEU A 521 -17.85 1.79 -25.15
CA LEU A 521 -16.91 1.34 -26.17
C LEU A 521 -16.24 0.03 -25.74
N SER A 522 -16.79 -1.08 -26.24
CA SER A 522 -16.22 -2.46 -26.23
C SER A 522 -15.85 -3.07 -24.84
N PRO A 523 -16.46 -4.21 -24.45
CA PRO A 523 -16.15 -4.94 -23.21
C PRO A 523 -14.72 -5.51 -23.08
N GLU A 524 -13.84 -5.28 -24.06
CA GLU A 524 -12.54 -5.95 -24.19
C GLU A 524 -11.35 -5.06 -23.81
N SER A 525 -11.57 -3.82 -23.38
CA SER A 525 -10.52 -2.93 -22.89
C SER A 525 -10.24 -3.19 -21.40
N PRO A 526 -9.00 -3.53 -20.97
CA PRO A 526 -8.74 -3.75 -19.55
C PRO A 526 -8.98 -2.44 -18.76
N LEU A 527 -9.81 -2.53 -17.72
CA LEU A 527 -10.09 -1.44 -16.79
C LEU A 527 -8.78 -0.88 -16.20
N CYS A 528 -8.47 0.40 -16.45
CA CYS A 528 -7.37 1.11 -15.78
C CYS A 528 -7.73 1.39 -14.32
N SER A 529 -7.48 0.41 -13.44
CA SER A 529 -7.70 0.60 -12.01
C SER A 529 -6.61 1.48 -11.39
N PRO A 530 -6.95 2.47 -10.54
CA PRO A 530 -5.96 3.25 -9.78
C PRO A 530 -4.97 2.39 -8.97
N ILE A 531 -5.44 1.23 -8.47
CA ILE A 531 -4.61 0.25 -7.76
C ILE A 531 -3.56 -0.35 -8.69
N MET A 532 -3.93 -0.72 -9.92
CA MET A 532 -3.01 -1.26 -10.92
C MET A 532 -2.02 -0.21 -11.41
N GLU A 533 -2.46 1.05 -11.57
CA GLU A 533 -1.60 2.18 -11.91
C GLU A 533 -0.50 2.38 -10.86
N VAL A 534 -0.88 2.48 -9.57
CA VAL A 534 0.10 2.60 -8.47
C VAL A 534 1.01 1.39 -8.38
N SER A 535 0.49 0.18 -8.59
CA SER A 535 1.31 -1.05 -8.56
C SER A 535 2.33 -1.09 -9.69
N SER A 536 1.93 -0.62 -10.89
CA SER A 536 2.81 -0.52 -12.05
C SER A 536 3.88 0.55 -11.84
N LEU A 537 3.50 1.72 -11.34
CA LEU A 537 4.43 2.79 -10.97
C LEU A 537 5.43 2.33 -9.92
N LEU A 538 4.97 1.64 -8.87
CA LEU A 538 5.84 1.12 -7.83
C LEU A 538 6.82 0.07 -8.38
N ALA A 539 6.35 -0.85 -9.23
CA ALA A 539 7.20 -1.85 -9.88
C ALA A 539 8.27 -1.18 -10.76
N GLU A 540 7.87 -0.19 -11.57
CA GLU A 540 8.79 0.56 -12.44
C GLU A 540 9.85 1.32 -11.63
N MET A 541 9.45 2.00 -10.56
CA MET A 541 10.39 2.70 -9.69
C MET A 541 11.40 1.75 -9.04
N VAL A 542 10.95 0.58 -8.60
CA VAL A 542 11.83 -0.47 -8.03
C VAL A 542 12.77 -1.05 -9.09
N LEU A 543 12.31 -1.24 -10.33
CA LEU A 543 13.14 -1.67 -11.47
C LEU A 543 14.27 -0.68 -11.77
N HIS A 544 14.02 0.62 -11.64
CA HIS A 544 15.05 1.67 -11.77
C HIS A 544 15.90 1.87 -10.50
N GLY A 545 15.72 1.03 -9.48
CA GLY A 545 16.51 1.03 -8.25
C GLY A 545 16.14 2.10 -7.23
N LEU A 546 15.01 2.79 -7.43
CA LEU A 546 14.53 3.85 -6.54
C LEU A 546 13.97 3.27 -5.23
N HIS A 547 14.13 4.03 -4.14
CA HIS A 547 13.58 3.73 -2.84
C HIS A 547 12.23 4.42 -2.68
N CYS A 548 11.16 3.64 -2.52
CA CYS A 548 9.79 4.13 -2.73
C CYS A 548 8.82 3.69 -1.63
N ILE A 549 7.88 4.58 -1.31
CA ILE A 549 6.75 4.28 -0.41
C ILE A 549 5.44 4.58 -1.14
N ALA A 550 4.56 3.58 -1.23
CA ALA A 550 3.20 3.72 -1.71
C ALA A 550 2.21 3.76 -0.55
N PHE A 551 1.70 4.96 -0.24
CA PHE A 551 0.68 5.19 0.77
C PHE A 551 -0.70 4.78 0.26
N CYS A 552 -1.36 3.91 1.03
CA CYS A 552 -2.66 3.34 0.76
C CYS A 552 -3.63 3.67 1.90
N LYS A 553 -4.88 4.02 1.58
CA LYS A 553 -5.89 4.40 2.59
C LYS A 553 -6.26 3.25 3.55
N THR A 554 -6.19 2.00 3.10
CA THR A 554 -6.66 0.84 3.88
C THR A 554 -5.64 -0.30 3.88
N ARG A 555 -5.73 -1.15 4.92
CA ARG A 555 -4.90 -2.37 5.05
C ARG A 555 -5.06 -3.31 3.84
N LYS A 556 -6.28 -3.41 3.30
CA LYS A 556 -6.56 -4.24 2.13
C LYS A 556 -5.91 -3.66 0.86
N LEU A 557 -5.96 -2.35 0.67
CA LEU A 557 -5.33 -1.70 -0.48
C LEU A 557 -3.81 -1.87 -0.46
N SER A 558 -3.15 -1.73 0.69
CA SER A 558 -1.70 -1.95 0.78
C SER A 558 -1.30 -3.38 0.39
N GLU A 559 -2.07 -4.38 0.81
CA GLU A 559 -1.83 -5.78 0.45
C GLU A 559 -2.09 -6.05 -1.04
N LEU A 560 -3.13 -5.43 -1.62
CA LEU A 560 -3.43 -5.53 -3.05
C LEU A 560 -2.34 -4.88 -3.91
N VAL A 561 -1.88 -3.69 -3.54
CA VAL A 561 -0.77 -3.01 -4.25
C VAL A 561 0.48 -3.86 -4.20
N LEU A 562 0.83 -4.41 -3.03
CA LEU A 562 1.96 -5.34 -2.92
C LEU A 562 1.79 -6.56 -3.82
N CYS A 563 0.62 -7.20 -3.78
CA CYS A 563 0.33 -8.40 -4.55
C CYS A 563 0.52 -8.16 -6.05
N TYR A 564 -0.11 -7.11 -6.60
CA TYR A 564 0.03 -6.77 -8.02
C TYR A 564 1.44 -6.30 -8.39
N THR A 565 2.13 -5.57 -7.51
CA THR A 565 3.53 -5.16 -7.75
C THR A 565 4.44 -6.38 -7.85
N ARG A 566 4.26 -7.37 -6.96
CA ARG A 566 5.01 -8.63 -7.00
C ARG A 566 4.66 -9.47 -8.23
N GLU A 567 3.39 -9.54 -8.62
CA GLU A 567 2.98 -10.22 -9.87
C GLU A 567 3.70 -9.60 -11.08
N ILE A 568 3.77 -8.26 -11.17
CA ILE A 568 4.51 -7.56 -12.23
C ILE A 568 6.01 -7.86 -12.15
N LEU A 569 6.63 -7.70 -10.98
CA LEU A 569 8.06 -7.97 -10.81
C LEU A 569 8.42 -9.43 -11.06
N GLN A 570 7.54 -10.38 -10.75
CA GLN A 570 7.76 -11.80 -10.99
C GLN A 570 7.87 -12.13 -12.48
N GLU A 571 7.21 -11.35 -13.35
CA GLU A 571 7.31 -11.50 -14.81
C GLU A 571 8.57 -10.83 -15.37
N VAL A 572 8.96 -9.67 -14.83
CA VAL A 572 10.04 -8.83 -15.41
C VAL A 572 11.40 -9.05 -14.75
N ALA A 573 11.42 -9.05 -13.41
CA ALA A 573 12.63 -9.11 -12.59
C ALA A 573 12.37 -9.92 -11.31
N PRO A 574 12.33 -11.27 -11.40
CA PRO A 574 12.02 -12.14 -10.27
C PRO A 574 12.88 -11.90 -9.02
N HIS A 575 14.14 -11.49 -9.21
CA HIS A 575 15.09 -11.20 -8.14
C HIS A 575 14.72 -9.97 -7.29
N LEU A 576 13.82 -9.09 -7.77
CA LEU A 576 13.35 -7.90 -7.04
C LEU A 576 12.04 -8.12 -6.29
N VAL A 577 11.37 -9.27 -6.47
CA VAL A 577 10.07 -9.56 -5.83
C VAL A 577 10.16 -9.48 -4.29
N ASP A 578 11.25 -10.00 -3.73
CA ASP A 578 11.53 -9.98 -2.29
C ASP A 578 12.09 -8.64 -1.79
N SER A 579 12.24 -7.64 -2.67
CA SER A 579 12.62 -6.27 -2.30
C SER A 579 11.42 -5.35 -2.03
N VAL A 580 10.19 -5.86 -2.21
CA VAL A 580 8.95 -5.09 -2.00
C VAL A 580 8.09 -5.75 -0.92
N PHE A 581 7.63 -4.96 0.06
CA PHE A 581 6.84 -5.43 1.21
C PHE A 581 5.61 -4.54 1.46
N ALA A 582 4.67 -5.04 2.25
CA ALA A 582 3.57 -4.24 2.78
C ALA A 582 3.89 -3.83 4.22
N TYR A 583 3.37 -2.70 4.67
CA TYR A 583 3.55 -2.21 6.04
C TYR A 583 2.25 -1.63 6.61
N ARG A 584 1.82 -2.15 7.77
CA ARG A 584 0.59 -1.70 8.44
C ARG A 584 0.67 -1.93 9.95
N ALA A 585 -0.04 -1.08 10.70
CA ALA A 585 0.01 -1.07 12.17
C ALA A 585 -0.42 -2.39 12.82
N GLY A 586 -1.27 -3.19 12.17
CA GLY A 586 -1.78 -4.45 12.70
C GLY A 586 -0.78 -5.62 12.72
N TYR A 587 0.34 -5.53 12.00
CA TYR A 587 1.37 -6.56 12.10
C TYR A 587 1.97 -6.64 13.51
N ILE A 588 2.42 -7.84 13.87
CA ILE A 588 3.13 -8.07 15.12
C ILE A 588 4.41 -7.22 15.16
N ALA A 589 4.80 -6.80 16.37
CA ALA A 589 5.90 -5.85 16.56
C ALA A 589 7.23 -6.35 15.96
N GLN A 590 7.50 -7.65 16.02
CA GLN A 590 8.71 -8.26 15.48
C GLN A 590 8.81 -8.11 13.95
N ASP A 591 7.73 -8.38 13.23
CA ASP A 591 7.69 -8.26 11.77
C ASP A 591 7.85 -6.81 11.31
N ARG A 592 7.19 -5.87 11.99
CA ARG A 592 7.35 -4.43 11.69
C ARG A 592 8.80 -3.98 11.82
N ARG A 593 9.48 -4.36 12.91
CA ARG A 593 10.90 -4.04 13.13
C ARG A 593 11.79 -4.63 12.05
N LYS A 594 11.50 -5.86 11.62
CA LYS A 594 12.25 -6.49 10.53
C LYS A 594 12.09 -5.68 9.23
N ILE A 595 10.85 -5.32 8.87
CA ILE A 595 10.58 -4.55 7.64
C ILE A 595 11.22 -3.16 7.71
N GLU A 596 11.11 -2.47 8.84
CA GLU A 596 11.74 -1.17 9.09
C GLU A 596 13.27 -1.27 8.93
N ASN A 597 13.91 -2.21 9.61
CA ASN A 597 15.36 -2.39 9.55
C ASN A 597 15.84 -2.75 8.12
N GLU A 598 15.12 -3.62 7.42
CA GLU A 598 15.49 -4.00 6.06
C GLU A 598 15.27 -2.87 5.04
N PHE A 599 14.28 -2.00 5.28
CA PHE A 599 14.07 -0.80 4.47
C PHE A 599 15.12 0.27 4.73
N PHE A 600 15.44 0.59 5.99
CA PHE A 600 16.50 1.55 6.31
C PHE A 600 17.88 1.05 5.93
N GLY A 601 18.09 -0.26 5.98
CA GLY A 601 19.29 -0.92 5.47
C GLY A 601 19.40 -0.93 3.94
N GLY A 602 18.38 -0.45 3.21
CA GLY A 602 18.35 -0.40 1.75
C GLY A 602 18.20 -1.75 1.05
N LYS A 603 17.91 -2.81 1.81
CA LYS A 603 17.62 -4.15 1.28
C LYS A 603 16.25 -4.17 0.61
N LEU A 604 15.27 -3.53 1.24
CA LEU A 604 13.96 -3.29 0.64
C LEU A 604 13.99 -2.00 -0.18
N ARG A 605 13.42 -2.07 -1.39
CA ARG A 605 13.35 -0.95 -2.34
C ARG A 605 11.97 -0.31 -2.37
N GLY A 606 10.91 -1.08 -2.09
CA GLY A 606 9.53 -0.59 -2.14
C GLY A 606 8.71 -1.03 -0.94
N ILE A 607 7.92 -0.12 -0.37
CA ILE A 607 6.91 -0.48 0.63
C ILE A 607 5.53 0.05 0.23
N ALA A 608 4.51 -0.83 0.25
CA ALA A 608 3.11 -0.43 0.24
C ALA A 608 2.60 -0.27 1.69
N ALA A 609 2.39 0.95 2.15
CA ALA A 609 2.09 1.25 3.55
C ALA A 609 0.73 1.91 3.75
N THR A 610 0.12 1.73 4.92
CA THR A 610 -0.96 2.63 5.39
C THR A 610 -0.35 3.93 5.95
N ASN A 611 -1.15 4.76 6.63
CA ASN A 611 -0.67 5.89 7.43
C ASN A 611 0.30 5.50 8.58
N ALA A 612 0.65 4.22 8.75
CA ALA A 612 1.55 3.77 9.79
C ALA A 612 3.00 4.27 9.59
N LEU A 613 3.42 4.55 8.35
CA LEU A 613 4.71 5.20 8.04
C LEU A 613 4.61 6.72 7.86
N GLU A 614 3.43 7.30 8.09
CA GLU A 614 3.23 8.75 7.99
C GLU A 614 3.95 9.51 9.10
N LEU A 615 4.03 8.93 10.30
CA LEU A 615 4.51 9.57 11.51
C LEU A 615 5.85 8.99 11.99
N GLY A 616 6.72 9.88 12.47
CA GLY A 616 7.74 9.58 13.47
C GLY A 616 8.83 8.53 13.20
N ILE A 617 9.00 7.97 12.01
CA ILE A 617 10.14 7.07 11.74
C ILE A 617 11.18 7.75 10.84
N ASP A 618 12.47 7.54 11.12
CA ASP A 618 13.54 7.93 10.21
C ASP A 618 13.62 6.94 9.05
N VAL A 619 12.80 7.16 8.02
CA VAL A 619 12.63 6.21 6.91
C VAL A 619 13.81 6.13 5.91
N GLY A 620 14.97 6.70 6.24
CA GLY A 620 16.13 6.76 5.32
C GLY A 620 15.89 7.64 4.08
N ASP A 621 16.77 7.50 3.08
CA ASP A 621 16.71 8.25 1.81
C ASP A 621 15.62 7.66 0.89
N VAL A 622 14.41 8.20 0.96
CA VAL A 622 13.31 7.84 0.04
C VAL A 622 13.33 8.77 -1.17
N ASP A 623 13.36 8.20 -2.36
CA ASP A 623 13.41 8.93 -3.63
C ASP A 623 12.01 9.37 -4.08
N ALA A 624 11.02 8.49 -3.92
CA ALA A 624 9.65 8.75 -4.37
C ALA A 624 8.56 8.30 -3.39
N THR A 625 7.46 9.06 -3.34
CA THR A 625 6.23 8.67 -2.65
C THR A 625 5.08 8.55 -3.64
N LEU A 626 4.31 7.47 -3.54
CA LEU A 626 3.06 7.27 -4.28
C LEU A 626 1.89 7.40 -3.30
N HIS A 627 0.84 8.10 -3.67
CA HIS A 627 -0.35 8.28 -2.85
C HIS A 627 -1.56 7.77 -3.61
N LEU A 628 -2.13 6.65 -3.16
CA LEU A 628 -3.32 6.05 -3.75
C LEU A 628 -4.56 6.71 -3.15
N GLY A 629 -5.00 7.79 -3.79
CA GLY A 629 -6.10 8.66 -3.37
C GLY A 629 -5.72 9.69 -2.29
N PHE A 630 -6.58 10.69 -2.05
CA PHE A 630 -6.36 11.69 -1.01
C PHE A 630 -6.39 11.07 0.41
N PRO A 631 -5.36 11.27 1.27
CA PRO A 631 -5.21 10.55 2.53
C PRO A 631 -6.22 10.95 3.63
N GLY A 632 -7.07 11.95 3.38
CA GLY A 632 -8.16 12.36 4.27
C GLY A 632 -7.95 13.74 4.90
N SER A 633 -6.70 14.18 5.07
CA SER A 633 -6.35 15.52 5.53
C SER A 633 -5.15 16.09 4.76
N PHE A 634 -5.03 17.42 4.74
CA PHE A 634 -3.86 18.11 4.22
C PHE A 634 -2.63 17.85 5.08
N ALA A 635 -2.78 17.81 6.41
CA ALA A 635 -1.72 17.43 7.33
C ALA A 635 -1.08 16.09 6.92
N SER A 636 -1.90 15.06 6.70
CA SER A 636 -1.45 13.73 6.33
C SER A 636 -0.80 13.70 4.95
N LEU A 637 -1.39 14.39 3.97
CA LEU A 637 -0.80 14.47 2.63
C LEU A 637 0.61 15.05 2.68
N TRP A 638 0.78 16.19 3.34
CA TRP A 638 2.08 16.86 3.40
C TRP A 638 3.10 16.09 4.25
N GLN A 639 2.66 15.41 5.31
CA GLN A 639 3.54 14.51 6.07
C GLN A 639 4.02 13.32 5.25
N GLN A 640 3.13 12.69 4.48
CA GLN A 640 3.49 11.57 3.61
C GLN A 640 4.41 12.03 2.47
N VAL A 641 4.12 13.16 1.82
CA VAL A 641 4.93 13.75 0.74
C VAL A 641 6.33 14.16 1.24
N GLY A 642 6.42 14.60 2.49
CA GLY A 642 7.67 14.92 3.16
C GLY A 642 8.55 13.71 3.48
N ARG A 643 8.08 12.48 3.22
CA ARG A 643 8.89 11.26 3.41
C ARG A 643 9.94 11.09 2.31
N SER A 644 9.66 11.54 1.09
CA SER A 644 10.66 11.61 0.01
C SER A 644 11.45 12.91 0.05
N GLY A 645 12.65 12.94 -0.54
CA GLY A 645 13.40 14.18 -0.76
C GLY A 645 14.14 14.69 0.46
N ARG A 646 15.06 13.88 0.95
CA ARG A 646 15.98 14.28 2.02
C ARG A 646 17.19 15.01 1.45
N ARG A 647 17.65 16.01 2.21
CA ARG A 647 18.80 16.85 1.86
C ARG A 647 18.57 17.55 0.51
N GLU A 648 19.62 17.74 -0.27
CA GLU A 648 19.59 18.47 -1.54
C GLU A 648 19.19 17.58 -2.74
N ARG A 649 18.82 16.31 -2.52
CA ARG A 649 18.47 15.41 -3.62
C ARG A 649 17.09 15.72 -4.20
N PRO A 650 16.92 15.61 -5.53
CA PRO A 650 15.61 15.71 -6.15
C PRO A 650 14.72 14.56 -5.67
N SER A 651 13.40 14.80 -5.61
CA SER A 651 12.44 13.76 -5.23
C SER A 651 11.14 13.86 -5.99
N LEU A 652 10.38 12.77 -5.95
CA LEU A 652 9.10 12.64 -6.62
C LEU A 652 7.98 12.35 -5.61
N ALA A 653 6.82 12.95 -5.83
CA ALA A 653 5.59 12.59 -5.15
C ALA A 653 4.48 12.46 -6.20
N VAL A 654 3.86 11.29 -6.31
CA VAL A 654 2.78 11.04 -7.28
C VAL A 654 1.49 10.77 -6.52
N TYR A 655 0.49 11.60 -6.77
CA TYR A 655 -0.86 11.42 -6.24
C TYR A 655 -1.75 10.85 -7.35
N VAL A 656 -2.15 9.59 -7.19
CA VAL A 656 -3.04 8.86 -8.11
C VAL A 656 -4.48 8.93 -7.58
N ALA A 657 -5.39 9.59 -8.32
CA ALA A 657 -6.78 9.76 -7.91
C ALA A 657 -7.63 8.50 -8.10
N PHE A 658 -8.59 8.29 -7.18
CA PHE A 658 -9.76 7.46 -7.45
C PHE A 658 -10.84 8.25 -8.20
N GLU A 659 -11.87 7.53 -8.65
CA GLU A 659 -13.08 8.08 -9.28
C GLU A 659 -13.99 8.85 -8.31
N GLY A 660 -13.69 8.81 -7.01
CA GLY A 660 -14.51 9.43 -5.97
C GLY A 660 -14.57 10.97 -6.05
N PRO A 661 -15.65 11.61 -5.57
CA PRO A 661 -15.87 13.05 -5.72
C PRO A 661 -14.73 13.93 -5.18
N LEU A 662 -14.15 13.55 -4.03
CA LEU A 662 -13.08 14.32 -3.38
C LEU A 662 -11.78 14.31 -4.21
N ASP A 663 -11.36 13.14 -4.68
CA ASP A 663 -10.15 13.02 -5.48
C ASP A 663 -10.31 13.76 -6.82
N GLN A 664 -11.48 13.60 -7.46
CA GLN A 664 -11.79 14.29 -8.72
C GLN A 664 -11.93 15.81 -8.55
N TYR A 665 -12.40 16.28 -7.40
CA TYR A 665 -12.42 17.70 -7.07
C TYR A 665 -11.01 18.30 -7.09
N TYR A 666 -10.04 17.64 -6.46
CA TYR A 666 -8.64 18.12 -6.46
C TYR A 666 -7.95 17.96 -7.81
N MET A 667 -8.31 16.93 -8.60
CA MET A 667 -7.84 16.81 -9.98
C MET A 667 -8.38 17.94 -10.87
N LYS A 668 -9.61 18.41 -10.61
CA LYS A 668 -10.21 19.54 -11.31
C LYS A 668 -9.69 20.91 -10.84
N TYR A 669 -9.42 21.04 -9.55
CA TYR A 669 -8.98 22.29 -8.89
C TYR A 669 -7.65 22.10 -8.15
N PRO A 670 -6.54 21.80 -8.86
CA PRO A 670 -5.26 21.45 -8.25
C PRO A 670 -4.68 22.59 -7.42
N GLU A 671 -4.99 23.85 -7.74
CA GLU A 671 -4.55 25.02 -6.98
C GLU A 671 -5.05 25.01 -5.54
N LYS A 672 -6.22 24.41 -5.27
CA LYS A 672 -6.75 24.28 -3.91
C LYS A 672 -5.92 23.31 -3.09
N LEU A 673 -5.43 22.23 -3.69
CA LEU A 673 -4.57 21.26 -3.01
C LEU A 673 -3.31 21.93 -2.43
N PHE A 674 -2.73 22.88 -3.17
CA PHE A 674 -1.47 23.54 -2.80
C PHE A 674 -1.62 24.84 -2.01
N LYS A 675 -2.82 25.43 -1.96
CA LYS A 675 -3.08 26.70 -1.25
C LYS A 675 -3.80 26.51 0.09
N SER A 676 -4.47 25.37 0.27
CA SER A 676 -5.15 25.07 1.53
C SER A 676 -4.18 25.06 2.70
N GLN A 677 -4.61 25.63 3.82
CA GLN A 677 -3.89 25.54 5.08
C GLN A 677 -4.09 24.15 5.71
N VAL A 678 -3.12 23.74 6.51
CA VAL A 678 -3.22 22.54 7.33
C VAL A 678 -4.31 22.76 8.38
N GLU A 679 -5.08 21.72 8.66
CA GLU A 679 -6.17 21.74 9.61
C GLU A 679 -5.70 22.08 11.03
N CYS A 680 -6.52 22.81 11.79
CA CYS A 680 -6.24 23.13 13.20
C CYS A 680 -6.45 21.89 14.09
N CYS A 681 -5.56 21.71 15.07
CA CYS A 681 -5.75 20.71 16.13
C CYS A 681 -6.58 21.33 17.26
N HIS A 682 -7.74 20.74 17.55
CA HIS A 682 -8.61 21.15 18.64
C HIS A 682 -8.53 20.14 19.79
N ILE A 683 -8.40 20.64 21.03
CA ILE A 683 -8.30 19.83 22.25
C ILE A 683 -9.23 20.45 23.29
N ASP A 684 -10.14 19.65 23.83
CA ASP A 684 -10.97 20.04 24.98
C ASP A 684 -10.36 19.49 26.28
N ALA A 685 -9.54 20.32 26.92
CA ALA A 685 -8.95 20.01 28.22
C ALA A 685 -9.97 20.11 29.37
N GLN A 686 -11.15 20.68 29.13
CA GLN A 686 -12.21 20.85 30.14
C GLN A 686 -13.26 19.74 30.09
N ASN A 687 -13.03 18.72 29.26
CA ASN A 687 -13.93 17.59 29.14
C ASN A 687 -14.13 16.92 30.51
N LYS A 688 -15.34 17.04 31.07
CA LYS A 688 -15.66 16.56 32.42
C LYS A 688 -15.39 15.06 32.59
N GLN A 689 -15.63 14.23 31.58
CA GLN A 689 -15.44 12.79 31.69
C GLN A 689 -13.95 12.42 31.73
N VAL A 690 -13.15 13.04 30.86
CA VAL A 690 -11.69 12.87 30.86
C VAL A 690 -11.12 13.39 32.18
N LEU A 691 -11.56 14.56 32.63
CA LEU A 691 -11.15 15.15 33.89
C LEU A 691 -11.46 14.22 35.08
N GLU A 692 -12.68 13.70 35.20
CA GLU A 692 -13.04 12.76 36.28
C GLU A 692 -12.16 11.50 36.29
N GLN A 693 -11.89 10.91 35.13
CA GLN A 693 -11.03 9.72 35.02
C GLN A 693 -9.58 10.01 35.47
N HIS A 694 -9.04 11.14 35.04
CA HIS A 694 -7.68 11.56 35.40
C HIS A 694 -7.56 12.00 36.86
N LEU A 695 -8.58 12.63 37.43
CA LEU A 695 -8.58 13.05 38.84
C LEU A 695 -8.55 11.85 39.80
N VAL A 696 -9.21 10.75 39.44
CA VAL A 696 -9.11 9.52 40.24
C VAL A 696 -7.69 8.98 40.26
N CYS A 697 -6.98 9.03 39.13
CA CYS A 697 -5.57 8.65 39.05
C CYS A 697 -4.69 9.62 39.86
N ALA A 698 -4.89 10.93 39.67
CA ALA A 698 -4.15 11.97 40.38
C ALA A 698 -4.33 11.88 41.90
N ALA A 699 -5.56 11.64 42.39
CA ALA A 699 -5.86 11.50 43.82
C ALA A 699 -5.22 10.26 44.48
N LEU A 700 -4.95 9.21 43.70
CA LEU A 700 -4.18 8.06 44.18
C LEU A 700 -2.68 8.40 44.25
N GLU A 701 -2.16 9.15 43.28
CA GLU A 701 -0.76 9.58 43.25
C GLU A 701 -0.44 10.59 44.35
N TYR A 702 -1.30 11.59 44.53
CA TYR A 702 -1.19 12.59 45.58
C TYR A 702 -2.57 13.14 45.99
N PRO A 703 -2.84 13.37 47.29
CA PRO A 703 -4.11 13.93 47.71
C PRO A 703 -4.39 15.30 47.06
N LEU A 704 -5.61 15.48 46.56
CA LEU A 704 -6.00 16.69 45.82
C LEU A 704 -6.28 17.85 46.78
N ASN A 705 -5.97 19.06 46.35
CA ASN A 705 -6.29 20.31 47.01
C ASN A 705 -6.84 21.34 46.00
N LEU A 706 -8.05 21.82 46.23
CA LEU A 706 -8.77 22.68 45.30
C LEU A 706 -8.01 23.98 44.99
N LEU A 707 -7.47 24.66 46.01
CA LEU A 707 -6.77 25.94 45.83
C LEU A 707 -5.46 25.78 45.04
N TYR A 708 -4.78 24.65 45.21
CA TYR A 708 -3.50 24.39 44.54
C TYR A 708 -3.68 23.77 43.16
N ASP A 709 -4.66 22.90 42.98
CA ASP A 709 -4.82 22.07 41.78
C ASP A 709 -5.71 22.70 40.71
N GLU A 710 -6.57 23.67 41.06
CA GLU A 710 -7.45 24.35 40.11
C GLU A 710 -6.68 25.03 38.96
N LYS A 711 -5.46 25.52 39.20
CA LYS A 711 -4.61 26.07 38.13
C LYS A 711 -4.18 25.04 37.07
N TYR A 712 -4.15 23.76 37.41
CA TYR A 712 -3.71 22.69 36.51
C TYR A 712 -4.88 21.97 35.85
N PHE A 713 -5.93 21.67 36.63
CA PHE A 713 -7.11 20.93 36.17
C PHE A 713 -8.25 21.84 35.68
N GLY A 714 -8.12 23.16 35.89
CA GLY A 714 -9.08 24.15 35.48
C GLY A 714 -10.31 24.26 36.39
N PRO A 715 -11.26 25.15 36.03
CA PRO A 715 -12.41 25.49 36.88
C PRO A 715 -13.40 24.33 37.07
N GLY A 716 -13.34 23.30 36.22
CA GLY A 716 -14.17 22.10 36.31
C GLY A 716 -13.85 21.20 37.52
N LEU A 717 -12.73 21.43 38.21
CA LEU A 717 -12.21 20.60 39.30
C LEU A 717 -13.25 20.39 40.42
N ASN A 718 -13.86 21.47 40.92
CA ASN A 718 -14.82 21.39 42.03
C ASN A 718 -16.03 20.49 41.71
N GLY A 719 -16.58 20.65 40.51
CA GLY A 719 -17.70 19.85 40.04
C GLY A 719 -17.33 18.38 39.84
N ALA A 720 -16.12 18.10 39.37
CA ALA A 720 -15.61 16.74 39.21
C ALA A 720 -15.37 16.06 40.57
N ILE A 721 -14.73 16.75 41.53
CA ILE A 721 -14.54 16.25 42.90
C ILE A 721 -15.88 15.91 43.55
N SER A 722 -16.86 16.81 43.46
CA SER A 722 -18.21 16.59 44.01
C SER A 722 -18.87 15.35 43.40
N THR A 723 -18.69 15.15 42.08
CA THR A 723 -19.22 13.98 41.37
C THR A 723 -18.50 12.69 41.82
N LEU A 724 -17.18 12.72 41.98
CA LEU A 724 -16.37 11.58 42.41
C LEU A 724 -16.58 11.21 43.88
N MET A 725 -16.84 12.18 44.76
CA MET A 725 -17.27 11.93 46.14
C MET A 725 -18.61 11.20 46.18
N ASN A 726 -19.59 11.65 45.40
CA ASN A 726 -20.90 11.00 45.31
C ASN A 726 -20.80 9.56 44.76
N LYS A 727 -19.80 9.30 43.90
CA LYS A 727 -19.48 7.95 43.39
C LYS A 727 -18.66 7.11 44.38
N GLY A 728 -18.25 7.65 45.52
CA GLY A 728 -17.45 6.93 46.53
C GLY A 728 -15.99 6.72 46.16
N HIS A 729 -15.45 7.47 45.19
CA HIS A 729 -14.04 7.36 44.80
C HIS A 729 -13.12 8.28 45.63
N LEU A 730 -13.65 9.39 46.13
CA LEU A 730 -12.92 10.38 46.92
C LEU A 730 -13.55 10.57 48.29
N PHE A 731 -12.71 10.80 49.29
CA PHE A 731 -13.12 11.14 50.64
C PHE A 731 -12.33 12.34 51.16
N SER A 732 -12.96 13.11 52.04
CA SER A 732 -12.34 14.23 52.72
C SER A 732 -12.64 14.14 54.21
N GLU A 733 -11.60 14.24 55.03
CA GLU A 733 -11.68 14.05 56.48
C GLU A 733 -11.98 15.36 57.24
N SER A 734 -11.71 16.53 56.65
CA SER A 734 -11.89 17.83 57.30
C SER A 734 -13.21 18.54 56.95
N SER A 735 -13.83 19.19 57.95
CA SER A 735 -15.02 20.04 57.80
C SER A 735 -14.69 21.49 57.40
N ASP A 736 -13.42 21.89 57.49
CA ASP A 736 -12.98 23.24 57.15
C ASP A 736 -12.76 23.42 55.64
N SER A 737 -13.26 24.52 55.10
CA SER A 737 -13.48 24.71 53.66
C SER A 737 -12.23 25.14 52.88
N SER A 738 -11.24 25.73 53.57
CA SER A 738 -10.08 26.38 52.93
C SER A 738 -8.85 25.47 52.77
N SER A 739 -8.73 24.42 53.57
CA SER A 739 -7.60 23.47 53.56
C SER A 739 -8.05 22.02 53.33
N ARG A 740 -9.22 21.85 52.72
CA ARG A 740 -9.79 20.54 52.46
C ARG A 740 -8.92 19.76 51.49
N ILE A 741 -8.59 18.53 51.87
CA ILE A 741 -7.79 17.59 51.08
C ILE A 741 -8.70 16.42 50.72
N TRP A 742 -8.65 15.99 49.46
CA TRP A 742 -9.39 14.84 48.98
C TRP A 742 -8.44 13.69 48.68
N SER A 743 -8.64 12.57 49.38
CA SER A 743 -7.87 11.35 49.20
C SER A 743 -8.68 10.31 48.44
N TYR A 744 -8.00 9.49 47.65
CA TYR A 744 -8.60 8.37 46.96
C TYR A 744 -9.00 7.25 47.94
N ILE A 745 -10.25 6.79 47.86
CA ILE A 745 -10.80 5.66 48.63
C ILE A 745 -11.54 4.65 47.76
N GLY A 746 -11.41 4.77 46.44
CA GLY A 746 -12.11 3.89 45.51
C GLY A 746 -11.71 2.43 45.66
N HIS A 747 -12.59 1.54 45.20
CA HIS A 747 -12.40 0.08 45.32
C HIS A 747 -11.24 -0.47 44.46
N GLU A 748 -10.83 0.26 43.42
CA GLU A 748 -9.78 -0.17 42.51
C GLU A 748 -8.40 0.15 43.09
N LYS A 749 -7.51 -0.84 43.17
CA LYS A 749 -6.15 -0.59 43.69
C LYS A 749 -5.33 0.33 42.80
N ASN A 750 -5.49 0.22 41.47
CA ASN A 750 -4.79 1.01 40.47
C ASN A 750 -5.77 1.48 39.38
N PRO A 751 -6.40 2.66 39.51
CA PRO A 751 -7.36 3.19 38.55
C PRO A 751 -6.74 3.50 37.18
N SER A 752 -5.43 3.75 37.13
CA SER A 752 -4.69 3.99 35.88
C SER A 752 -4.72 2.80 34.90
N HIS A 753 -5.03 1.58 35.37
CA HIS A 753 -5.23 0.43 34.48
C HIS A 753 -6.60 0.43 33.80
N ALA A 754 -7.62 1.04 34.44
CA ALA A 754 -8.95 1.18 33.89
C ALA A 754 -9.08 2.41 32.97
N VAL A 755 -8.25 3.44 33.18
CA VAL A 755 -8.23 4.66 32.36
C VAL A 755 -7.28 4.50 31.17
N SER A 756 -7.84 4.40 29.98
CA SER A 756 -7.08 4.33 28.73
C SER A 756 -7.06 5.66 27.99
N LEU A 757 -5.86 6.10 27.60
CA LEU A 757 -5.66 7.36 26.85
C LEU A 757 -6.09 7.28 25.38
N ARG A 758 -6.19 6.06 24.81
CA ARG A 758 -6.35 5.85 23.35
C ARG A 758 -7.20 4.65 22.98
N ALA A 759 -7.07 3.56 23.74
CA ALA A 759 -7.71 2.29 23.44
C ALA A 759 -9.01 2.20 24.23
N ILE A 760 -10.14 2.36 23.55
CA ILE A 760 -11.44 2.15 24.17
C ILE A 760 -11.70 0.64 24.35
N GLU A 761 -11.03 -0.20 23.56
CA GLU A 761 -11.21 -1.66 23.54
C GLU A 761 -9.96 -2.38 24.07
N SER A 762 -10.14 -3.20 25.12
CA SER A 762 -9.10 -4.09 25.66
C SER A 762 -9.00 -5.42 24.90
N GLU A 763 -10.10 -5.84 24.29
CA GLU A 763 -10.27 -7.15 23.70
C GLU A 763 -9.79 -7.21 22.24
N LYS A 764 -9.06 -8.29 21.92
CA LYS A 764 -8.50 -8.50 20.58
C LYS A 764 -8.61 -9.96 20.14
N TYR A 765 -8.81 -10.14 18.85
CA TYR A 765 -8.76 -11.43 18.18
C TYR A 765 -7.39 -11.65 17.55
N LYS A 766 -6.88 -12.87 17.66
CA LYS A 766 -5.60 -13.28 17.05
C LYS A 766 -5.85 -14.03 15.75
N VAL A 767 -5.14 -13.63 14.70
CA VAL A 767 -5.13 -14.34 13.42
C VAL A 767 -3.96 -15.31 13.43
N PHE A 768 -4.22 -16.60 13.31
CA PHE A 768 -3.23 -17.66 13.53
C PHE A 768 -3.06 -18.52 12.29
N ASP A 769 -1.83 -18.71 11.81
CA ASP A 769 -1.52 -19.64 10.73
C ASP A 769 -1.43 -21.07 11.27
N HIS A 770 -2.37 -21.91 10.87
CA HIS A 770 -2.45 -23.30 11.31
C HIS A 770 -1.23 -24.14 10.89
N LYS A 771 -0.62 -23.87 9.72
CA LYS A 771 0.52 -24.67 9.23
C LYS A 771 1.84 -24.27 9.89
N ARG A 772 2.05 -22.97 10.08
CA ARG A 772 3.31 -22.42 10.61
C ARG A 772 3.31 -22.31 12.12
N ASN A 773 2.15 -22.43 12.76
CA ASN A 773 1.97 -22.27 14.19
C ASN A 773 2.42 -20.89 14.69
N GLU A 774 2.11 -19.85 13.92
CA GLU A 774 2.53 -18.46 14.12
C GLU A 774 1.32 -17.51 14.14
N VAL A 775 1.40 -16.44 14.93
CA VAL A 775 0.40 -15.36 14.96
C VAL A 775 0.74 -14.35 13.86
N LEU A 776 -0.20 -14.12 12.94
CA LEU A 776 -0.03 -13.19 11.82
C LEU A 776 -0.37 -11.74 12.22
N GLU A 777 -1.43 -11.54 13.01
CA GLU A 777 -1.95 -10.23 13.40
C GLU A 777 -2.86 -10.30 14.64
N GLU A 778 -2.97 -9.18 15.36
CA GLU A 778 -4.03 -8.95 16.35
C GLU A 778 -5.01 -7.87 15.85
N ILE A 779 -6.30 -8.17 15.90
CA ILE A 779 -7.39 -7.28 15.43
C ILE A 779 -8.29 -6.92 16.61
N GLU A 780 -8.70 -5.66 16.69
CA GLU A 780 -9.69 -5.14 17.66
C GLU A 780 -11.05 -5.84 17.47
N GLU A 781 -11.79 -6.09 18.56
CA GLU A 781 -13.06 -6.82 18.53
C GLU A 781 -14.10 -6.15 17.62
N SER A 782 -14.25 -4.82 17.67
CA SER A 782 -15.15 -4.06 16.78
C SER A 782 -14.87 -4.27 15.29
N ARG A 783 -13.63 -4.63 14.93
CA ARG A 783 -13.16 -4.79 13.55
C ARG A 783 -12.98 -6.24 13.14
N ALA A 784 -12.95 -7.16 14.10
CA ALA A 784 -12.67 -8.57 13.87
C ALA A 784 -13.62 -9.13 12.81
N PHE A 785 -14.93 -8.99 13.00
CA PHE A 785 -15.92 -9.62 12.13
C PHE A 785 -16.05 -9.00 10.73
N PHE A 786 -15.39 -7.88 10.45
CA PHE A 786 -15.24 -7.36 9.09
C PHE A 786 -14.14 -8.06 8.27
N GLN A 787 -13.20 -8.72 8.95
CA GLN A 787 -11.97 -9.25 8.32
C GLN A 787 -11.77 -10.74 8.57
N ILE A 788 -12.16 -11.21 9.76
CA ILE A 788 -11.96 -12.58 10.23
C ILE A 788 -13.31 -13.19 10.60
N TYR A 789 -13.82 -13.99 9.66
CA TYR A 789 -15.03 -14.79 9.78
C TYR A 789 -14.84 -16.06 8.98
N GLU A 790 -15.59 -17.11 9.29
CA GLU A 790 -15.42 -18.40 8.61
C GLU A 790 -15.64 -18.25 7.10
N GLY A 791 -14.65 -18.68 6.32
CA GLY A 791 -14.63 -18.51 4.86
C GLY A 791 -14.09 -17.16 4.36
N ALA A 792 -13.70 -16.24 5.24
CA ALA A 792 -13.08 -14.97 4.86
C ALA A 792 -11.75 -15.18 4.14
N VAL A 793 -11.47 -14.35 3.14
CA VAL A 793 -10.14 -14.22 2.55
C VAL A 793 -9.38 -13.10 3.26
N TYR A 794 -8.35 -13.51 3.98
CA TYR A 794 -7.46 -12.64 4.71
C TYR A 794 -6.13 -12.51 3.94
N MET A 795 -5.52 -11.32 3.94
CA MET A 795 -4.29 -11.03 3.22
C MET A 795 -3.18 -10.62 4.18
N HIS A 796 -2.00 -11.23 4.00
CA HIS A 796 -0.83 -10.91 4.79
C HIS A 796 0.44 -11.04 3.94
N GLN A 797 1.18 -9.93 3.79
CA GLN A 797 2.38 -9.84 2.98
C GLN A 797 2.17 -10.33 1.54
N GLY A 798 1.06 -9.94 0.92
CA GLY A 798 0.70 -10.28 -0.46
C GLY A 798 0.24 -11.71 -0.67
N LYS A 799 0.26 -12.54 0.38
CA LYS A 799 -0.28 -13.91 0.37
C LYS A 799 -1.73 -13.92 0.84
N THR A 800 -2.52 -14.80 0.26
CA THR A 800 -3.92 -15.03 0.62
C THR A 800 -4.06 -16.21 1.57
N TYR A 801 -4.90 -16.02 2.59
CA TYR A 801 -5.26 -17.01 3.58
C TYR A 801 -6.78 -17.14 3.61
N ILE A 802 -7.29 -18.35 3.81
CA ILE A 802 -8.69 -18.57 4.11
C ILE A 802 -8.86 -18.82 5.61
N VAL A 803 -9.81 -18.14 6.24
CA VAL A 803 -10.19 -18.42 7.62
C VAL A 803 -11.03 -19.70 7.64
N LYS A 804 -10.50 -20.74 8.28
CA LYS A 804 -11.15 -22.06 8.38
C LYS A 804 -12.17 -22.13 9.49
N SER A 805 -11.84 -21.55 10.64
CA SER A 805 -12.72 -21.50 11.79
C SER A 805 -12.44 -20.26 12.62
N LEU A 806 -13.46 -19.78 13.34
CA LEU A 806 -13.36 -18.65 14.26
C LEU A 806 -13.81 -19.09 15.65
N ASP A 807 -12.86 -19.23 16.58
CA ASP A 807 -13.15 -19.50 17.98
C ASP A 807 -13.42 -18.19 18.71
N LEU A 808 -14.69 -17.94 19.02
CA LEU A 808 -15.15 -16.75 19.72
C LEU A 808 -14.76 -16.74 21.20
N ALA A 809 -14.63 -17.91 21.83
CA ALA A 809 -14.27 -18.02 23.25
C ALA A 809 -12.77 -17.80 23.45
N ALA A 810 -11.94 -18.40 22.61
CA ALA A 810 -10.50 -18.19 22.63
C ALA A 810 -10.07 -16.88 21.95
N LYS A 811 -10.96 -16.25 21.18
CA LYS A 811 -10.70 -15.09 20.30
C LYS A 811 -9.59 -15.37 19.29
N ILE A 812 -9.65 -16.54 18.64
CA ILE A 812 -8.65 -16.99 17.66
C ILE A 812 -9.32 -17.32 16.33
N ALA A 813 -8.83 -16.70 15.25
CA ALA A 813 -9.17 -17.07 13.88
C ALA A 813 -8.08 -17.97 13.31
N LEU A 814 -8.43 -19.21 12.96
CA LEU A 814 -7.51 -20.16 12.35
C LEU A 814 -7.49 -19.97 10.83
N CYS A 815 -6.33 -19.62 10.30
CA CYS A 815 -6.10 -19.33 8.90
C CYS A 815 -5.25 -20.42 8.24
N GLN A 816 -5.50 -20.64 6.95
CA GLN A 816 -4.70 -21.52 6.11
C GLN A 816 -4.33 -20.78 4.82
N GLU A 817 -3.05 -20.77 4.46
CA GLU A 817 -2.58 -20.22 3.19
C GLU A 817 -3.25 -20.94 2.01
N ALA A 818 -3.80 -20.18 1.08
CA ALA A 818 -4.49 -20.66 -0.11
C ALA A 818 -4.33 -19.66 -1.25
N ASP A 819 -4.02 -20.13 -2.47
CA ASP A 819 -3.96 -19.27 -3.66
C ASP A 819 -5.39 -19.04 -4.19
N LEU A 820 -5.94 -17.84 -3.91
CA LEU A 820 -7.33 -17.50 -4.20
C LEU A 820 -7.42 -16.34 -5.20
N LYS A 821 -8.19 -16.56 -6.26
CA LYS A 821 -8.46 -15.55 -7.31
C LYS A 821 -9.61 -14.59 -6.96
N TYR A 822 -10.15 -14.69 -5.75
CA TYR A 822 -11.24 -13.87 -5.25
C TYR A 822 -10.91 -13.30 -3.87
N TYR A 823 -11.68 -12.31 -3.45
CA TYR A 823 -11.67 -11.77 -2.10
C TYR A 823 -13.08 -11.79 -1.52
N THR A 824 -13.19 -11.62 -0.20
CA THR A 824 -14.49 -11.50 0.47
C THR A 824 -14.80 -10.07 0.90
N ARG A 825 -16.10 -9.77 0.97
CA ARG A 825 -16.66 -8.54 1.54
C ARG A 825 -17.86 -8.91 2.39
N THR A 826 -17.93 -8.40 3.62
CA THR A 826 -19.05 -8.67 4.52
C THR A 826 -20.37 -8.11 4.01
N ARG A 827 -21.46 -8.72 4.47
CA ARG A 827 -22.83 -8.22 4.39
C ARG A 827 -23.25 -7.90 5.81
N ASP A 828 -23.36 -6.60 6.07
CA ASP A 828 -23.57 -6.07 7.40
C ASP A 828 -24.45 -4.82 7.33
N TYR A 829 -25.02 -4.46 8.48
CA TYR A 829 -25.69 -3.20 8.69
C TYR A 829 -25.48 -2.76 10.14
N THR A 830 -25.50 -1.44 10.36
CA THR A 830 -25.39 -0.82 11.67
C THR A 830 -26.66 -0.06 11.97
N ASP A 831 -27.33 -0.45 13.05
CA ASP A 831 -28.52 0.23 13.58
C ASP A 831 -28.12 1.13 14.74
N VAL A 832 -28.73 2.32 14.78
CA VAL A 832 -28.62 3.24 15.92
C VAL A 832 -29.98 3.36 16.59
N TYR A 833 -30.12 2.74 17.75
CA TYR A 833 -31.34 2.81 18.56
C TYR A 833 -31.21 3.92 19.61
N VAL A 834 -32.02 4.96 19.52
CA VAL A 834 -32.02 6.06 20.48
C VAL A 834 -32.87 5.69 21.70
N VAL A 835 -32.23 5.53 22.86
CA VAL A 835 -32.88 5.18 24.13
C VAL A 835 -33.72 6.36 24.60
N ASN A 836 -35.00 6.12 24.92
CA ASN A 836 -36.04 7.12 25.24
C ASN A 836 -36.44 8.04 24.06
N GLY A 837 -35.83 7.87 22.88
CA GLY A 837 -36.39 8.41 21.64
C GLY A 837 -37.49 7.48 21.17
N ASN A 838 -38.73 7.97 21.05
CA ASN A 838 -39.76 7.22 20.34
C ASN A 838 -39.20 6.76 18.98
N VAL A 839 -39.51 5.53 18.58
CA VAL A 839 -39.14 4.92 17.28
C VAL A 839 -39.25 5.97 16.17
N ALA A 840 -38.23 6.03 15.29
CA ALA A 840 -38.07 7.05 14.24
C ALA A 840 -39.32 7.29 13.37
N TYR A 841 -40.26 6.35 13.31
CA TYR A 841 -41.66 6.52 12.88
C TYR A 841 -42.54 5.60 13.76
N PRO A 842 -43.60 6.09 14.46
CA PRO A 842 -44.72 6.84 13.87
C PRO A 842 -45.28 8.04 14.67
N THR A 843 -46.24 8.68 14.04
CA THR A 843 -46.94 9.95 14.27
C THR A 843 -47.83 10.00 15.51
N LYS A 844 -47.80 11.13 16.24
CA LYS A 844 -48.99 11.96 16.52
C LYS A 844 -48.55 13.36 16.92
N VAL A 845 -48.73 14.30 16.00
CA VAL A 845 -48.64 15.73 16.31
C VAL A 845 -49.85 16.07 17.17
N SER A 846 -49.63 16.49 18.41
CA SER A 846 -50.64 17.20 19.18
C SER A 846 -50.04 18.52 19.64
N GLY A 847 -50.68 19.61 19.22
CA GLY A 847 -50.66 20.90 19.91
C GLY A 847 -49.36 21.69 19.86
N MET A 848 -49.29 22.65 18.93
CA MET A 848 -48.69 23.99 19.09
C MET A 848 -47.70 24.19 20.26
N GLN A 849 -46.45 23.77 20.08
CA GLN A 849 -45.28 24.47 20.61
C GLN A 849 -44.14 24.30 19.61
N GLN A 850 -44.00 25.27 18.70
CA GLN A 850 -42.81 25.37 17.84
C GLN A 850 -41.61 25.76 18.71
N SER A 851 -40.97 24.76 19.33
CA SER A 851 -39.59 24.94 19.81
C SER A 851 -38.72 25.17 18.57
N ARG A 852 -37.93 26.25 18.55
CA ARG A 852 -37.13 26.68 17.40
C ARG A 852 -35.98 25.72 17.01
N ALA A 853 -35.83 24.57 17.67
CA ALA A 853 -34.81 23.59 17.34
C ALA A 853 -35.38 22.15 17.31
N ASN A 854 -35.37 21.51 16.14
CA ASN A 854 -35.69 20.08 15.96
C ASN A 854 -34.52 19.15 16.37
N ALA A 855 -33.48 19.71 16.98
CA ALA A 855 -32.31 18.97 17.42
C ALA A 855 -32.55 18.39 18.83
N GLN A 856 -32.21 17.12 19.02
CA GLN A 856 -32.32 16.42 20.29
C GLN A 856 -31.00 15.70 20.60
N ALA A 857 -30.71 15.53 21.89
CA ALA A 857 -29.55 14.79 22.38
C ALA A 857 -30.02 13.69 23.34
N ASN A 858 -29.71 12.44 23.03
CA ASN A 858 -30.20 11.28 23.77
C ASN A 858 -29.13 10.19 23.82
N ASN A 859 -29.26 9.30 24.80
CA ASN A 859 -28.48 8.06 24.83
C ASN A 859 -28.87 7.22 23.60
N CYS A 860 -27.91 6.53 23.01
CA CYS A 860 -28.18 5.58 21.94
C CYS A 860 -27.40 4.29 22.13
N GLN A 861 -27.89 3.23 21.51
CA GLN A 861 -27.24 1.95 21.41
C GLN A 861 -26.97 1.69 19.92
N VAL A 862 -25.71 1.53 19.57
CA VAL A 862 -25.27 1.24 18.21
C VAL A 862 -25.00 -0.26 18.11
N THR A 863 -25.66 -0.93 17.17
CA THR A 863 -25.54 -2.37 16.98
C THR A 863 -25.18 -2.69 15.54
N THR A 864 -24.05 -3.37 15.36
CA THR A 864 -23.65 -3.91 14.05
C THR A 864 -23.98 -5.39 13.98
N THR A 865 -24.64 -5.79 12.90
CA THR A 865 -25.02 -7.19 12.63
C THR A 865 -24.39 -7.65 11.33
N TRP A 866 -23.70 -8.79 11.36
CA TRP A 866 -23.17 -9.45 10.16
C TRP A 866 -24.01 -10.69 9.85
N PHE A 867 -24.57 -10.73 8.64
CA PHE A 867 -25.52 -11.77 8.23
C PHE A 867 -25.03 -12.55 6.99
N GLY A 868 -23.83 -12.25 6.51
CA GLY A 868 -23.21 -13.00 5.42
C GLY A 868 -21.99 -12.31 4.83
N PHE A 869 -21.54 -12.80 3.68
CA PHE A 869 -20.49 -12.17 2.89
C PHE A 869 -20.64 -12.50 1.40
N TYR A 870 -20.06 -11.66 0.56
CA TYR A 870 -19.91 -11.88 -0.88
C TYR A 870 -18.52 -12.41 -1.20
N ARG A 871 -18.42 -13.32 -2.16
CA ARG A 871 -17.16 -13.65 -2.82
C ARG A 871 -17.10 -12.92 -4.15
N ILE A 872 -15.99 -12.22 -4.37
CA ILE A 872 -15.84 -11.27 -5.47
C ILE A 872 -14.56 -11.59 -6.23
N TRP A 873 -14.65 -11.80 -7.55
CA TRP A 873 -13.48 -12.05 -8.38
C TRP A 873 -12.52 -10.86 -8.35
N ARG A 874 -11.21 -11.11 -8.16
CA ARG A 874 -10.20 -10.03 -8.13
C ARG A 874 -10.13 -9.25 -9.45
N GLY A 875 -10.27 -9.95 -10.57
CA GLY A 875 -10.18 -9.38 -11.92
C GLY A 875 -11.42 -8.61 -12.34
N SER A 876 -12.58 -9.28 -12.43
CA SER A 876 -13.82 -8.65 -12.92
C SER A 876 -14.55 -7.81 -11.87
N ARG A 877 -14.23 -7.96 -10.58
CA ARG A 877 -14.96 -7.37 -9.44
C ARG A 877 -16.42 -7.79 -9.35
N GLU A 878 -16.82 -8.83 -10.08
CA GLU A 878 -18.17 -9.36 -10.03
C GLU A 878 -18.34 -10.25 -8.81
N ILE A 879 -19.50 -10.10 -8.18
CA ILE A 879 -19.96 -10.99 -7.12
C ILE A 879 -20.41 -12.29 -7.80
N PHE A 880 -19.78 -13.41 -7.48
CA PHE A 880 -20.15 -14.71 -8.03
C PHE A 880 -20.84 -15.62 -7.01
N ASP A 881 -20.78 -15.26 -5.73
CA ASP A 881 -21.33 -16.06 -4.64
C ASP A 881 -21.69 -15.16 -3.46
N ALA A 882 -22.78 -15.52 -2.77
CA ALA A 882 -23.28 -14.84 -1.59
C ALA A 882 -23.56 -15.91 -0.53
N VAL A 883 -22.78 -15.87 0.54
CA VAL A 883 -22.83 -16.87 1.60
C VAL A 883 -23.53 -16.26 2.81
N GLU A 884 -24.51 -16.96 3.36
CA GLU A 884 -25.13 -16.60 4.63
C GLU A 884 -24.25 -17.03 5.79
N LEU A 885 -24.06 -16.15 6.76
CA LEU A 885 -23.25 -16.39 7.95
C LEU A 885 -23.82 -15.57 9.09
N SER A 886 -24.11 -16.22 10.22
CA SER A 886 -24.58 -15.54 11.41
C SER A 886 -23.43 -15.39 12.40
N LEU A 887 -22.93 -14.16 12.56
CA LEU A 887 -21.94 -13.82 13.58
C LEU A 887 -22.64 -13.12 14.78
N PRO A 888 -22.02 -13.13 15.96
CA PRO A 888 -22.50 -12.36 17.09
C PRO A 888 -22.66 -10.87 16.74
N LYS A 889 -23.72 -10.24 17.26
CA LYS A 889 -23.91 -8.81 17.14
C LYS A 889 -22.89 -8.08 18.02
N TYR A 890 -22.34 -6.98 17.50
CA TYR A 890 -21.50 -6.08 18.28
C TYR A 890 -22.32 -4.85 18.65
N THR A 891 -22.48 -4.62 19.95
CA THR A 891 -23.34 -3.55 20.46
C THR A 891 -22.59 -2.71 21.48
N TYR A 892 -22.65 -1.39 21.33
CA TYR A 892 -22.12 -0.44 22.29
C TYR A 892 -23.09 0.72 22.53
N GLU A 893 -23.08 1.27 23.75
CA GLU A 893 -23.86 2.46 24.08
C GLU A 893 -23.07 3.72 23.79
N SER A 894 -23.75 4.78 23.37
CA SER A 894 -23.15 6.08 23.06
C SER A 894 -24.16 7.21 23.28
N HIS A 895 -23.83 8.42 22.88
CA HIS A 895 -24.72 9.58 22.89
C HIS A 895 -24.85 10.11 21.48
N ALA A 896 -26.09 10.29 21.03
CA ALA A 896 -26.38 10.82 19.71
C ALA A 896 -27.06 12.19 19.82
N VAL A 897 -26.56 13.14 19.03
CA VAL A 897 -27.29 14.34 18.66
C VAL A 897 -27.89 14.11 17.29
N TRP A 898 -29.20 14.30 17.17
CA TRP A 898 -29.91 14.05 15.91
C TRP A 898 -30.90 15.17 15.64
N ILE A 899 -31.11 15.45 14.35
CA ILE A 899 -32.00 16.51 13.88
C ILE A 899 -33.12 15.85 13.08
N ARG A 900 -34.36 16.04 13.53
CA ARG A 900 -35.51 15.56 12.75
C ARG A 900 -35.81 16.53 11.62
N VAL A 901 -35.81 16.04 10.39
CA VAL A 901 -36.31 16.80 9.24
C VAL A 901 -37.84 16.69 9.16
N PRO A 902 -38.59 17.80 9.25
CA PRO A 902 -40.05 17.77 9.14
C PRO A 902 -40.53 17.20 7.80
N GLN A 903 -41.63 16.45 7.83
CA GLN A 903 -42.25 15.87 6.63
C GLN A 903 -42.62 16.91 5.55
N PRO A 904 -43.09 18.14 5.88
CA PRO A 904 -43.34 19.16 4.86
C PRO A 904 -42.11 19.51 4.02
N ILE A 905 -40.92 19.60 4.65
CA ILE A 905 -39.67 19.88 3.93
C ILE A 905 -39.35 18.75 2.94
N LYS A 906 -39.56 17.50 3.34
CA LYS A 906 -39.39 16.35 2.44
C LYS A 906 -40.33 16.46 1.24
N ALA A 907 -41.62 16.75 1.49
CA ALA A 907 -42.62 16.90 0.43
C ALA A 907 -42.27 18.05 -0.52
N ASP A 908 -41.81 19.19 -0.01
CA ASP A 908 -41.42 20.36 -0.81
C ASP A 908 -40.23 20.05 -1.73
N VAL A 909 -39.22 19.33 -1.23
CA VAL A 909 -38.04 18.91 -2.02
C VAL A 909 -38.45 17.91 -3.11
N GLU A 910 -39.30 16.94 -2.77
CA GLU A 910 -39.81 15.95 -3.73
C GLU A 910 -40.71 16.60 -4.79
N ASN A 911 -41.53 17.59 -4.42
CA ASN A 911 -42.36 18.38 -5.34
C ASN A 911 -41.51 19.17 -6.35
N GLN A 912 -40.31 19.61 -5.94
CA GLN A 912 -39.34 20.27 -6.83
C GLN A 912 -38.52 19.28 -7.68
N LYS A 913 -38.83 17.98 -7.62
CA LYS A 913 -38.10 16.90 -8.32
C LYS A 913 -36.61 16.81 -7.94
N LEU A 914 -36.26 17.22 -6.72
CA LEU A 914 -34.92 17.10 -6.17
C LEU A 914 -34.82 15.83 -5.29
N SER A 915 -33.63 15.25 -5.19
CA SER A 915 -33.40 14.07 -4.34
C SER A 915 -33.29 14.47 -2.87
N PHE A 916 -34.32 14.17 -2.09
CA PHE A 916 -34.32 14.39 -0.64
C PHE A 916 -33.16 13.68 0.05
N ARG A 917 -32.88 12.42 -0.33
CA ARG A 917 -31.77 11.63 0.23
C ARG A 917 -30.42 12.27 -0.04
N ALA A 918 -30.18 12.75 -1.27
CA ALA A 918 -28.92 13.40 -1.61
C ALA A 918 -28.76 14.74 -0.86
N GLY A 919 -29.84 15.52 -0.75
CA GLY A 919 -29.84 16.76 0.03
C GLY A 919 -29.56 16.52 1.52
N LEU A 920 -30.17 15.49 2.11
CA LEU A 920 -29.93 15.10 3.50
C LEU A 920 -28.49 14.64 3.72
N HIS A 921 -27.94 13.86 2.78
CA HIS A 921 -26.54 13.44 2.83
C HIS A 921 -25.58 14.63 2.76
N ALA A 922 -25.82 15.58 1.84
CA ALA A 922 -25.04 16.82 1.75
C ALA A 922 -25.12 17.66 3.03
N ALA A 923 -26.33 17.79 3.61
CA ALA A 923 -26.52 18.49 4.88
C ALA A 923 -25.78 17.79 6.04
N SER A 924 -25.79 16.45 6.08
CA SER A 924 -25.03 15.66 7.05
C SER A 924 -23.53 15.97 6.98
N HIS A 925 -22.94 16.00 5.78
CA HIS A 925 -21.54 16.39 5.60
C HIS A 925 -21.25 17.81 6.08
N ALA A 926 -22.14 18.76 5.79
CA ALA A 926 -21.99 20.13 6.27
C ALA A 926 -21.98 20.21 7.81
N VAL A 927 -22.88 19.47 8.48
CA VAL A 927 -22.93 19.38 9.94
C VAL A 927 -21.69 18.70 10.50
N LEU A 928 -21.26 17.58 9.93
CA LEU A 928 -20.07 16.84 10.35
C LEU A 928 -18.80 17.71 10.32
N GLN A 929 -18.69 18.62 9.35
CA GLN A 929 -17.55 19.54 9.23
C GLN A 929 -17.68 20.77 10.14
N ALA A 930 -18.90 21.24 10.41
CA ALA A 930 -19.14 22.44 11.22
C ALA A 930 -19.10 22.18 12.74
N VAL A 931 -19.59 21.01 13.18
CA VAL A 931 -19.72 20.68 14.61
C VAL A 931 -18.38 20.70 15.36
N PRO A 932 -17.29 20.07 14.85
CA PRO A 932 -15.99 20.10 15.52
C PRO A 932 -15.43 21.52 15.71
N LEU A 933 -15.83 22.48 14.87
CA LEU A 933 -15.40 23.88 14.96
C LEU A 933 -16.17 24.70 16.00
N SER A 934 -17.30 24.18 16.49
CA SER A 934 -18.20 24.89 17.41
C SER A 934 -18.29 24.27 18.81
N VAL A 935 -18.00 22.98 18.93
CA VAL A 935 -18.08 22.21 20.20
C VAL A 935 -16.75 22.25 20.98
N LEU A 936 -15.66 22.63 20.32
CA LEU A 936 -14.31 22.81 20.86
C LEU A 936 -13.94 24.29 20.80
#